data_AF-A0A2V4TYM9-F1
#
_entry.id   AF-A0A2V4TYM9-F1
#
_cell.length_a   1.000
_cell.length_b   1.000
_cell.length_c   1.000
_cell.angle_alpha   90.00
_cell.angle_beta   90.00
_cell.angle_gamma   90.00
#
_symmetry.space_group_name_H-M   'P 1'
#
loop_
_entity.id
_entity.type
_entity.pdbx_description
1 polymer ?
#
loop_
_entity_poly.entity_id
_entity_poly.type
_entity_poly.pdbx_seq_one_letter_code
_entity_poly.pdbx_strand_id
1 'polypeptide(L)'
;MVPDRVIPVVFVPGVMGTNLETKDTTMPVWLLNDTWSAMPWMAKKPKERKQLLAPGKTQVHGGGKIPSGTAQTEAELRRRGWGEVARLSYGEWLVWLENALNDAHAATDYGRKGLRESLCHIVTPGLEKLSRDEVALSYKYQFPVHAVGYNWLQSNAVSAERLASRIDEITAWYRQQFNYRCDRVILVTHSMGGLVARYYSEVMGLRDKVLGVVHGVMPATGAAATYKRIKTGTEGVAGLALGPTAAAMTAVVGSAPGPLQLLPSRDYGMGWLQIRDGERFVTLPQPGKGNKVDPYSQIYTVRGTWWGLCDDNLLNPLDPAKKTIDQDWGDFEDLIQDKVQKFHTQISNKYHANTYVFYGDDEKHKAYGNVTWTQQTPPLLRGGVPPMAELLGTRGNDDPATGGQLVKTTLDGKASFARFVLRDVDEHGDGTVPVRSGRAPAHQARACAAFAGVEHEGAYKLDATRRFTLHAITRIAQSVKGTAAGLQGMRKTRATLAVACLILTVAACDHQPAPLSQQEKQIVTELTANLKTRCVGRYLIDMPGEAVESGYAKIQGVSIEAKAMTEDAWRQEVAQREAALKATKSRDAYPFLYEAGKARGENTYYFIHRGTIYNDPSRRYIEGYKWDRGYRFLLKIEAYDYLHPDQTDEPIVQKMTVKNGAPGKSAVVFSLLEKLRGRSQDDIPTEAGVCFTGGFLPAPAGNNEEVNTGFFNPTHMRDVIWSVFTSPDFLEDTTVSRHADSAEARAALKAMNGKDVRKGAVELSGLKATEWLYESLKPGDGRGDTFSIAANETTSRPATPYFSMELSTGGQYKVQGQFEKFDPPSLTTSEAVALWDAVSRTLRLRPGAL
;
A
#
# COMPACT_ATOMS: atom_id res chain seq x y z
N MET A 1 -9.57 -0.58 -41.51
CA MET A 1 -11.00 -0.72 -41.12
C MET A 1 -10.99 -1.06 -39.64
N VAL A 2 -11.53 -0.20 -38.80
CA VAL A 2 -11.67 -0.48 -37.36
C VAL A 2 -12.79 -1.52 -37.20
N PRO A 3 -12.60 -2.62 -36.44
CA PRO A 3 -13.65 -3.62 -36.28
C PRO A 3 -14.92 -3.03 -35.65
N ASP A 4 -16.09 -3.41 -36.15
CA ASP A 4 -17.41 -2.96 -35.66
C ASP A 4 -17.96 -3.82 -34.51
N ARG A 5 -17.15 -4.76 -34.01
CA ARG A 5 -17.49 -5.67 -32.91
C ARG A 5 -16.60 -5.43 -31.70
N VAL A 6 -17.25 -5.17 -30.58
CA VAL A 6 -16.61 -4.83 -29.30
C VAL A 6 -16.89 -5.92 -28.29
N ILE A 7 -15.85 -6.32 -27.57
CA ILE A 7 -15.93 -7.26 -26.45
C ILE A 7 -15.29 -6.57 -25.25
N PRO A 8 -16.09 -5.88 -24.41
CA PRO A 8 -15.56 -5.23 -23.23
C PRO A 8 -14.87 -6.24 -22.31
N VAL A 9 -13.69 -5.89 -21.82
CA VAL A 9 -12.99 -6.65 -20.78
C VAL A 9 -13.23 -5.94 -19.46
N VAL A 10 -14.01 -6.55 -18.57
CA VAL A 10 -14.44 -5.95 -17.30
C VAL A 10 -13.58 -6.49 -16.16
N PHE A 11 -12.75 -5.62 -15.61
CA PHE A 11 -11.95 -5.89 -14.43
C PHE A 11 -12.78 -5.73 -13.15
N VAL A 12 -12.77 -6.75 -12.28
CA VAL A 12 -13.43 -6.76 -10.98
C VAL A 12 -12.37 -6.88 -9.88
N PRO A 13 -12.18 -5.85 -9.02
CA PRO A 13 -11.09 -5.80 -8.04
C PRO A 13 -11.32 -6.78 -6.88
N GLY A 14 -10.33 -6.85 -5.97
CA GLY A 14 -10.41 -7.63 -4.74
C GLY A 14 -10.99 -6.87 -3.54
N VAL A 15 -10.89 -7.50 -2.37
CA VAL A 15 -11.23 -6.88 -1.08
C VAL A 15 -10.38 -5.62 -0.85
N MET A 16 -11.00 -4.53 -0.39
CA MET A 16 -10.37 -3.19 -0.24
C MET A 16 -9.86 -2.56 -1.54
N GLY A 17 -10.08 -3.21 -2.69
CA GLY A 17 -9.61 -2.78 -3.99
C GLY A 17 -10.49 -1.73 -4.69
N THR A 18 -11.58 -1.30 -4.04
CA THR A 18 -12.51 -0.27 -4.54
C THR A 18 -12.52 0.91 -3.57
N ASN A 19 -12.48 2.13 -4.11
CA ASN A 19 -12.62 3.35 -3.32
C ASN A 19 -14.06 3.49 -2.81
N LEU A 20 -14.25 3.88 -1.55
CA LEU A 20 -15.57 4.04 -0.93
C LEU A 20 -15.79 5.46 -0.41
N GLU A 21 -17.03 5.91 -0.47
CA GLU A 21 -17.54 7.15 0.11
C GLU A 21 -18.75 6.88 1.00
N THR A 22 -19.12 7.84 1.84
CA THR A 22 -20.38 7.82 2.59
C THR A 22 -21.57 8.04 1.63
N LYS A 23 -22.68 7.35 1.87
CA LYS A 23 -23.92 7.53 1.09
C LYS A 23 -24.54 8.91 1.28
N ASP A 24 -24.49 9.44 2.51
CA ASP A 24 -25.23 10.65 2.88
C ASP A 24 -24.50 11.93 2.46
N THR A 25 -23.15 11.94 2.52
CA THR A 25 -22.35 13.14 2.27
C THR A 25 -21.42 13.02 1.07
N THR A 26 -21.36 11.86 0.41
CA THR A 26 -20.46 11.56 -0.72
C THR A 26 -18.97 11.81 -0.41
N MET A 27 -18.62 11.82 0.88
CA MET A 27 -17.25 12.06 1.33
C MET A 27 -16.43 10.78 1.18
N PRO A 28 -15.25 10.82 0.53
CA PRO A 28 -14.37 9.66 0.45
C PRO A 28 -13.98 9.19 1.85
N VAL A 29 -14.25 7.93 2.16
CA VAL A 29 -13.86 7.30 3.43
C VAL A 29 -12.72 6.31 3.22
N TRP A 30 -12.71 5.59 2.10
CA TRP A 30 -11.62 4.68 1.73
C TRP A 30 -11.13 5.05 0.34
N LEU A 31 -9.98 5.73 0.25
CA LEU A 31 -9.39 6.18 -1.01
C LEU A 31 -7.94 5.71 -1.06
N LEU A 32 -7.58 4.94 -2.10
CA LEU A 32 -6.27 4.32 -2.22
C LEU A 32 -5.59 4.71 -3.54
N ASN A 33 -5.26 6.00 -3.64
CA ASN A 33 -4.57 6.59 -4.79
C ASN A 33 -3.05 6.31 -4.75
N ASP A 34 -2.49 6.35 -3.55
CA ASP A 34 -1.08 6.18 -3.21
C ASP A 34 -0.95 5.80 -1.72
N THR A 35 0.29 5.58 -1.25
CA THR A 35 0.56 5.21 0.14
C THR A 35 0.11 6.25 1.16
N TRP A 36 0.07 7.54 0.79
CA TRP A 36 -0.31 8.64 1.70
C TRP A 36 -1.82 8.74 1.88
N SER A 37 -2.59 8.44 0.84
CA SER A 37 -4.06 8.50 0.88
C SER A 37 -4.70 7.60 1.95
N ALA A 38 -4.02 6.52 2.38
CA ALA A 38 -4.48 5.63 3.44
C ALA A 38 -3.95 5.99 4.85
N MET A 39 -3.00 6.92 4.98
CA MET A 39 -2.37 7.28 6.26
C MET A 39 -3.34 7.78 7.35
N PRO A 40 -4.43 8.53 7.04
CA PRO A 40 -5.39 8.95 8.07
C PRO A 40 -5.98 7.78 8.86
N TRP A 41 -6.06 6.59 8.26
CA TRP A 41 -6.57 5.39 8.92
C TRP A 41 -5.69 4.89 10.07
N MET A 42 -4.38 5.19 10.07
CA MET A 42 -3.49 4.80 11.18
C MET A 42 -3.91 5.40 12.53
N ALA A 43 -4.49 6.60 12.51
CA ALA A 43 -4.95 7.28 13.72
C ALA A 43 -6.38 6.85 14.14
N LYS A 44 -7.13 6.14 13.29
CA LYS A 44 -8.54 5.80 13.53
C LYS A 44 -8.71 4.64 14.52
N LYS A 45 -9.46 4.90 15.60
CA LYS A 45 -9.79 3.93 16.65
C LYS A 45 -10.93 3.00 16.23
N PRO A 46 -11.13 1.83 16.89
CA PRO A 46 -12.19 0.87 16.54
C PRO A 46 -13.59 1.49 16.38
N LYS A 47 -13.95 2.41 17.28
CA LYS A 47 -15.23 3.14 17.23
C LYS A 47 -15.42 3.92 15.91
N GLU A 48 -14.42 4.72 15.53
CA GLU A 48 -14.47 5.50 14.29
C GLU A 48 -14.50 4.61 13.05
N ARG A 49 -13.71 3.53 13.06
CA ARG A 49 -13.66 2.55 11.96
C ARG A 49 -15.03 1.91 11.73
N LYS A 50 -15.73 1.48 12.80
CA LYS A 50 -17.09 0.93 12.71
C LYS A 50 -18.11 1.92 12.14
N GLN A 51 -17.97 3.20 12.47
CA GLN A 51 -18.88 4.24 11.97
C GLN A 51 -18.65 4.56 10.48
N LEU A 52 -17.37 4.66 10.07
CA LEU A 52 -16.98 5.04 8.72
C LEU A 52 -17.07 3.88 7.71
N LEU A 53 -16.73 2.66 8.11
CA LEU A 53 -16.78 1.45 7.26
C LEU A 53 -17.98 0.57 7.57
N ALA A 54 -19.17 1.17 7.58
CA ALA A 54 -20.43 0.43 7.70
C ALA A 54 -20.97 0.06 6.30
N PRO A 55 -21.28 -1.23 6.01
CA PRO A 55 -21.75 -1.64 4.68
C PRO A 55 -23.02 -0.93 4.22
N GLY A 56 -23.94 -0.65 5.15
CA GLY A 56 -25.19 0.04 4.88
C GLY A 56 -25.02 1.53 4.55
N LYS A 57 -23.92 2.15 4.99
CA LYS A 57 -23.68 3.61 4.90
C LYS A 57 -22.61 4.00 3.88
N THR A 58 -22.01 3.03 3.22
CA THR A 58 -20.93 3.24 2.25
C THR A 58 -21.38 2.87 0.84
N GLN A 59 -20.79 3.54 -0.16
CA GLN A 59 -20.98 3.26 -1.58
C GLN A 59 -19.67 3.44 -2.35
N VAL A 60 -19.66 3.03 -3.62
CA VAL A 60 -18.48 3.15 -4.49
C VAL A 60 -18.21 4.62 -4.79
N HIS A 61 -16.96 5.03 -4.60
CA HIS A 61 -16.47 6.35 -4.97
C HIS A 61 -15.76 6.30 -6.33
N GLY A 62 -16.29 6.98 -7.33
CA GLY A 62 -15.71 7.02 -8.69
C GLY A 62 -14.63 8.08 -8.92
N GLY A 63 -14.33 8.91 -7.90
CA GLY A 63 -13.41 10.04 -7.99
C GLY A 63 -11.93 9.71 -7.80
N GLY A 64 -11.57 8.42 -7.73
CA GLY A 64 -10.17 7.99 -7.62
C GLY A 64 -9.27 8.52 -8.74
N LYS A 65 -7.96 8.56 -8.47
CA LYS A 65 -6.94 9.04 -9.41
C LYS A 65 -6.82 8.07 -10.58
N ILE A 66 -6.87 8.59 -11.80
CA ILE A 66 -6.76 7.80 -13.02
C ILE A 66 -5.29 7.59 -13.38
N PRO A 67 -4.87 6.36 -13.73
CA PRO A 67 -3.53 6.09 -14.22
C PRO A 67 -3.29 6.65 -15.64
N SER A 68 -2.08 7.16 -15.89
CA SER A 68 -1.61 7.57 -17.20
C SER A 68 -0.99 6.40 -17.99
N GLY A 69 -0.74 6.61 -19.29
CA GLY A 69 -0.04 5.63 -20.13
C GLY A 69 -0.93 4.84 -21.08
N THR A 70 -2.18 5.24 -21.30
CA THR A 70 -3.05 4.69 -22.36
C THR A 70 -3.32 5.75 -23.42
N ALA A 71 -3.77 5.32 -24.62
CA ALA A 71 -4.23 6.26 -25.66
C ALA A 71 -5.62 6.89 -25.37
N GLN A 72 -6.31 6.46 -24.31
CA GLN A 72 -7.64 6.94 -23.97
C GLN A 72 -7.57 8.25 -23.15
N THR A 73 -8.59 9.08 -23.28
CA THR A 73 -8.71 10.29 -22.44
C THR A 73 -9.09 9.93 -21.01
N GLU A 74 -8.75 10.79 -20.05
CA GLU A 74 -9.15 10.58 -18.65
C GLU A 74 -10.67 10.47 -18.51
N ALA A 75 -11.44 11.28 -19.25
CA ALA A 75 -12.90 11.22 -19.25
C ALA A 75 -13.42 9.84 -19.70
N GLU A 76 -12.79 9.27 -20.72
CA GLU A 76 -13.11 7.92 -21.19
C GLU A 76 -12.74 6.87 -20.13
N LEU A 77 -11.55 6.95 -19.52
CA LEU A 77 -11.14 6.03 -18.45
C LEU A 77 -12.06 6.13 -17.21
N ARG A 78 -12.49 7.33 -16.84
CA ARG A 78 -13.49 7.55 -15.79
C ARG A 78 -14.84 6.94 -16.14
N ARG A 79 -15.33 7.14 -17.36
CA ARG A 79 -16.57 6.50 -17.85
C ARG A 79 -16.48 4.97 -17.79
N ARG A 80 -15.30 4.43 -18.12
CA ARG A 80 -14.98 3.01 -18.01
C ARG A 80 -14.78 2.53 -16.57
N GLY A 81 -14.96 3.40 -15.56
CA GLY A 81 -14.95 3.06 -14.14
C GLY A 81 -13.56 2.95 -13.51
N TRP A 82 -12.49 3.39 -14.18
CA TRP A 82 -11.12 3.26 -13.66
C TRP A 82 -10.89 4.06 -12.37
N GLY A 83 -11.68 5.11 -12.12
CA GLY A 83 -11.65 5.87 -10.87
C GLY A 83 -12.36 5.20 -9.69
N GLU A 84 -13.11 4.12 -9.95
CA GLU A 84 -13.78 3.35 -8.89
C GLU A 84 -12.80 2.48 -8.11
N VAL A 85 -11.71 2.02 -8.75
CA VAL A 85 -10.78 1.06 -8.17
C VAL A 85 -9.54 1.73 -7.58
N ALA A 86 -8.88 1.05 -6.64
CA ALA A 86 -7.66 1.51 -6.01
C ALA A 86 -6.53 1.65 -7.04
N ARG A 87 -6.12 2.89 -7.34
CA ARG A 87 -5.02 3.15 -8.27
C ARG A 87 -3.72 2.53 -7.79
N LEU A 88 -3.43 2.61 -6.48
CA LEU A 88 -2.20 2.05 -5.91
C LEU A 88 -2.04 0.57 -6.24
N SER A 89 -3.13 -0.20 -6.25
CA SER A 89 -3.12 -1.64 -6.47
C SER A 89 -3.29 -2.04 -7.95
N TYR A 90 -4.13 -1.32 -8.70
CA TYR A 90 -4.54 -1.76 -10.05
C TYR A 90 -4.20 -0.79 -11.17
N GLY A 91 -3.69 0.41 -10.88
CA GLY A 91 -3.46 1.45 -11.88
C GLY A 91 -2.53 0.99 -13.00
N GLU A 92 -1.35 0.49 -12.65
CA GLU A 92 -0.38 -0.04 -13.64
C GLU A 92 -0.91 -1.25 -14.40
N TRP A 93 -1.64 -2.13 -13.70
CA TRP A 93 -2.23 -3.33 -14.30
C TRP A 93 -3.26 -2.98 -15.38
N LEU A 94 -4.18 -2.05 -15.09
CA LEU A 94 -5.20 -1.63 -16.04
C LEU A 94 -4.59 -0.98 -17.28
N VAL A 95 -3.56 -0.14 -17.11
CA VAL A 95 -2.81 0.47 -18.22
C VAL A 95 -2.16 -0.60 -19.09
N TRP A 96 -1.46 -1.55 -18.46
CA TRP A 96 -0.83 -2.65 -19.18
C TRP A 96 -1.85 -3.48 -19.96
N LEU A 97 -2.99 -3.81 -19.35
CA LEU A 97 -4.02 -4.64 -19.97
C LEU A 97 -4.69 -3.94 -21.16
N GLU A 98 -5.04 -2.65 -21.04
CA GLU A 98 -5.62 -1.87 -22.13
C GLU A 98 -4.66 -1.82 -23.33
N ASN A 99 -3.38 -1.52 -23.08
CA ASN A 99 -2.38 -1.43 -24.15
C ASN A 99 -2.09 -2.79 -24.79
N ALA A 100 -2.00 -3.86 -23.99
CA ALA A 100 -1.77 -5.21 -24.48
C ALA A 100 -2.92 -5.71 -25.37
N LEU A 101 -4.17 -5.41 -25.00
CA LEU A 101 -5.36 -5.83 -25.74
C LEU A 101 -5.66 -4.96 -26.97
N ASN A 102 -5.14 -3.74 -27.01
CA ASN A 102 -5.38 -2.77 -28.09
C ASN A 102 -4.08 -2.38 -28.83
N ASP A 103 -3.14 -3.33 -28.91
CA ASP A 103 -1.82 -3.21 -29.53
C ASP A 103 -1.83 -3.21 -31.08
N ALA A 104 -2.92 -2.81 -31.72
CA ALA A 104 -3.08 -2.84 -33.18
C ALA A 104 -2.94 -1.44 -33.80
N HIS A 105 -1.73 -0.87 -33.74
CA HIS A 105 -1.44 0.49 -34.22
C HIS A 105 -0.07 0.58 -34.90
N ALA A 106 0.28 1.73 -35.45
CA ALA A 106 1.49 1.89 -36.28
C ALA A 106 2.79 1.44 -35.57
N ALA A 107 2.95 1.77 -34.29
CA ALA A 107 4.15 1.42 -33.52
C ALA A 107 4.38 -0.11 -33.33
N THR A 108 3.34 -0.93 -33.44
CA THR A 108 3.42 -2.40 -33.34
C THR A 108 3.31 -3.08 -34.70
N ASP A 109 3.50 -2.33 -35.79
CA ASP A 109 3.23 -2.79 -37.16
C ASP A 109 1.81 -3.38 -37.28
N TYR A 110 0.83 -2.62 -36.77
CA TYR A 110 -0.59 -2.97 -36.74
C TYR A 110 -0.85 -4.36 -36.11
N GLY A 111 -0.14 -4.64 -35.02
CA GLY A 111 -0.24 -5.89 -34.27
C GLY A 111 0.78 -6.97 -34.67
N ARG A 112 1.45 -6.87 -35.83
CA ARG A 112 2.43 -7.90 -36.28
C ARG A 112 3.68 -8.00 -35.41
N LYS A 113 3.98 -6.94 -34.65
CA LYS A 113 5.05 -6.89 -33.63
C LYS A 113 4.45 -6.64 -32.23
N GLY A 114 3.15 -6.86 -32.07
CA GLY A 114 2.41 -6.62 -30.84
C GLY A 114 2.58 -7.74 -29.81
N LEU A 115 2.17 -7.47 -28.57
CA LEU A 115 2.26 -8.43 -27.49
C LEU A 115 1.33 -9.63 -27.71
N ARG A 116 0.13 -9.42 -28.29
CA ARG A 116 -0.77 -10.54 -28.60
C ARG A 116 -0.20 -11.47 -29.68
N GLU A 117 0.48 -10.93 -30.69
CA GLU A 117 1.18 -11.74 -31.71
C GLU A 117 2.23 -12.65 -31.06
N SER A 118 3.02 -12.12 -30.11
CA SER A 118 4.07 -12.89 -29.44
C SER A 118 3.55 -14.15 -28.73
N LEU A 119 2.26 -14.18 -28.35
CA LEU A 119 1.63 -15.32 -27.68
C LEU A 119 1.59 -16.59 -28.52
N CYS A 120 1.63 -16.50 -29.86
CA CYS A 120 1.69 -17.68 -30.71
C CYS A 120 3.09 -18.32 -30.80
N HIS A 121 4.11 -17.67 -30.22
CA HIS A 121 5.50 -18.17 -30.20
C HIS A 121 5.93 -18.70 -28.84
N ILE A 122 5.24 -18.31 -27.75
CA ILE A 122 5.57 -18.71 -26.39
C ILE A 122 4.61 -19.77 -25.85
N VAL A 123 5.09 -20.60 -24.93
CA VAL A 123 4.23 -21.48 -24.12
C VAL A 123 3.98 -20.79 -22.79
N THR A 124 2.73 -20.40 -22.54
CA THR A 124 2.34 -19.82 -21.26
C THR A 124 2.09 -20.95 -20.25
N PRO A 125 2.71 -20.93 -19.06
CA PRO A 125 2.55 -22.00 -18.08
C PRO A 125 1.09 -22.34 -17.81
N GLY A 126 0.76 -23.64 -17.86
CA GLY A 126 -0.58 -24.16 -17.60
C GLY A 126 -1.61 -23.92 -18.72
N LEU A 127 -1.21 -23.40 -19.88
CA LEU A 127 -2.09 -23.19 -21.04
C LEU A 127 -1.54 -23.86 -22.30
N GLU A 128 -2.43 -24.43 -23.11
CA GLU A 128 -2.10 -24.89 -24.45
C GLU A 128 -1.62 -23.71 -25.30
N LYS A 129 -0.67 -23.94 -26.21
CA LYS A 129 -0.13 -22.90 -27.09
C LYS A 129 -1.23 -22.34 -28.02
N LEU A 130 -1.25 -21.03 -28.25
CA LEU A 130 -2.16 -20.40 -29.21
C LEU A 130 -1.64 -20.60 -30.64
N SER A 131 -2.54 -20.96 -31.55
CA SER A 131 -2.28 -20.92 -32.99
C SER A 131 -2.28 -19.48 -33.52
N ARG A 132 -1.64 -19.27 -34.68
CA ARG A 132 -1.66 -17.97 -35.37
C ARG A 132 -3.08 -17.52 -35.72
N ASP A 133 -3.96 -18.45 -36.08
CA ASP A 133 -5.34 -18.15 -36.45
C ASP A 133 -6.18 -17.69 -35.25
N GLU A 134 -5.94 -18.26 -34.07
CA GLU A 134 -6.58 -17.80 -32.83
C GLU A 134 -6.17 -16.36 -32.50
N VAL A 135 -4.87 -16.09 -32.55
CA VAL A 135 -4.35 -14.73 -32.32
C VAL A 135 -4.88 -13.75 -33.37
N ALA A 136 -4.84 -14.11 -34.65
CA ALA A 136 -5.34 -13.29 -35.74
C ALA A 136 -6.85 -12.99 -35.63
N LEU A 137 -7.64 -13.93 -35.10
CA LEU A 137 -9.06 -13.66 -34.83
C LEU A 137 -9.23 -12.57 -33.76
N SER A 138 -8.40 -12.56 -32.71
CA SER A 138 -8.52 -11.57 -31.64
C SER A 138 -8.36 -10.13 -32.16
N TYR A 139 -7.55 -9.91 -33.19
CA TYR A 139 -7.39 -8.61 -33.85
C TYR A 139 -8.62 -8.14 -34.65
N LYS A 140 -9.66 -9.00 -34.80
CA LYS A 140 -10.95 -8.64 -35.40
C LYS A 140 -11.96 -8.09 -34.38
N TYR A 141 -11.56 -7.92 -33.13
CA TYR A 141 -12.41 -7.35 -32.07
C TYR A 141 -11.69 -6.18 -31.40
N GLN A 142 -12.48 -5.24 -30.85
CA GLN A 142 -11.97 -4.25 -29.92
C GLN A 142 -12.20 -4.72 -28.48
N PHE A 143 -11.22 -4.50 -27.60
CA PHE A 143 -11.25 -4.94 -26.21
C PHE A 143 -11.08 -3.75 -25.26
N PRO A 144 -12.06 -2.84 -25.16
CA PRO A 144 -11.98 -1.76 -24.20
C PRO A 144 -11.99 -2.33 -22.79
N VAL A 145 -11.02 -1.93 -21.98
CA VAL A 145 -10.91 -2.35 -20.58
C VAL A 145 -11.75 -1.44 -19.70
N HIS A 146 -12.71 -2.03 -19.01
CA HIS A 146 -13.53 -1.39 -17.98
C HIS A 146 -13.11 -1.90 -16.60
N ALA A 147 -13.36 -1.09 -15.57
CA ALA A 147 -13.23 -1.51 -14.18
C ALA A 147 -14.59 -1.29 -13.49
N VAL A 148 -15.04 -2.31 -12.76
CA VAL A 148 -16.28 -2.24 -11.99
C VAL A 148 -15.92 -2.41 -10.52
N GLY A 149 -15.80 -1.28 -9.83
CA GLY A 149 -15.68 -1.26 -8.39
C GLY A 149 -16.97 -1.69 -7.72
N TYR A 150 -16.88 -2.22 -6.51
CA TYR A 150 -18.03 -2.57 -5.69
C TYR A 150 -17.78 -2.25 -4.21
N ASN A 151 -18.85 -2.09 -3.44
CA ASN A 151 -18.72 -1.93 -2.00
C ASN A 151 -18.31 -3.26 -1.37
N TRP A 152 -17.00 -3.43 -1.16
CA TRP A 152 -16.40 -4.67 -0.65
C TRP A 152 -16.76 -4.99 0.81
N LEU A 153 -17.43 -4.08 1.53
CA LEU A 153 -17.99 -4.35 2.86
C LEU A 153 -19.33 -5.11 2.79
N GLN A 154 -20.09 -4.91 1.71
CA GLN A 154 -21.38 -5.58 1.50
C GLN A 154 -21.19 -7.04 1.05
N SER A 155 -22.27 -7.81 1.09
CA SER A 155 -22.24 -9.19 0.59
C SER A 155 -21.85 -9.18 -0.88
N ASN A 156 -20.98 -10.10 -1.30
CA ASN A 156 -20.59 -10.28 -2.68
C ASN A 156 -21.78 -10.60 -3.60
N ALA A 157 -22.92 -11.07 -3.05
CA ALA A 157 -24.19 -11.18 -3.79
C ALA A 157 -24.74 -9.81 -4.22
N VAL A 158 -24.70 -8.81 -3.34
CA VAL A 158 -25.11 -7.42 -3.65
C VAL A 158 -24.10 -6.79 -4.61
N SER A 159 -22.81 -7.09 -4.44
CA SER A 159 -21.78 -6.67 -5.39
C SER A 159 -21.99 -7.25 -6.79
N ALA A 160 -22.53 -8.47 -6.89
CA ALA A 160 -22.85 -9.12 -8.17
C ALA A 160 -24.06 -8.47 -8.86
N GLU A 161 -25.05 -7.98 -8.10
CA GLU A 161 -26.15 -7.17 -8.63
C GLU A 161 -25.62 -5.86 -9.24
N ARG A 162 -24.71 -5.17 -8.54
CA ARG A 162 -24.03 -3.99 -9.11
C ARG A 162 -23.26 -4.34 -10.38
N LEU A 163 -22.52 -5.46 -10.40
CA LEU A 163 -21.79 -5.92 -11.58
C LEU A 163 -22.75 -6.16 -12.75
N ALA A 164 -23.93 -6.73 -12.50
CA ALA A 164 -24.95 -6.92 -13.51
C ALA A 164 -25.42 -5.60 -14.14
N SER A 165 -25.79 -4.61 -13.31
CA SER A 165 -26.21 -3.30 -13.80
C SER A 165 -25.12 -2.61 -14.62
N ARG A 166 -23.86 -2.67 -14.15
CA ARG A 166 -22.74 -2.05 -14.86
C ARG A 166 -22.44 -2.73 -16.19
N ILE A 167 -22.53 -4.06 -16.28
CA ILE A 167 -22.36 -4.77 -17.57
C ILE A 167 -23.47 -4.40 -18.55
N ASP A 168 -24.70 -4.26 -18.09
CA ASP A 168 -25.82 -3.84 -18.93
C ASP A 168 -25.63 -2.40 -19.45
N GLU A 169 -25.20 -1.49 -18.59
CA GLU A 169 -24.84 -0.10 -18.97
C GLU A 169 -23.68 -0.06 -19.98
N ILE A 170 -22.60 -0.82 -19.74
CA ILE A 170 -21.43 -0.87 -20.62
C ILE A 170 -21.82 -1.38 -22.01
N THR A 171 -22.53 -2.51 -22.09
CA THR A 171 -22.92 -3.11 -23.38
C THR A 171 -23.97 -2.28 -24.10
N ALA A 172 -24.90 -1.65 -23.38
CA ALA A 172 -25.87 -0.71 -23.96
C ALA A 172 -25.17 0.50 -24.55
N TRP A 173 -24.17 1.08 -23.87
CA TRP A 173 -23.44 2.25 -24.36
C TRP A 173 -22.79 2.00 -25.73
N TYR A 174 -22.07 0.89 -25.92
CA TYR A 174 -21.45 0.60 -27.23
C TYR A 174 -22.47 0.37 -28.34
N ARG A 175 -23.60 -0.30 -28.02
CA ARG A 175 -24.68 -0.53 -28.99
C ARG A 175 -25.37 0.79 -29.38
N GLN A 176 -25.67 1.65 -28.41
CA GLN A 176 -26.44 2.87 -28.64
C GLN A 176 -25.61 4.01 -29.23
N GLN A 177 -24.37 4.20 -28.75
CA GLN A 177 -23.55 5.35 -29.16
C GLN A 177 -22.83 5.12 -30.50
N PHE A 178 -22.44 3.88 -30.80
CA PHE A 178 -21.61 3.56 -31.97
C PHE A 178 -22.24 2.56 -32.93
N ASN A 179 -23.44 2.03 -32.62
CA ASN A 179 -24.07 0.94 -33.36
C ASN A 179 -23.15 -0.29 -33.50
N TYR A 180 -22.28 -0.53 -32.51
CA TYR A 180 -21.38 -1.67 -32.48
C TYR A 180 -22.08 -2.94 -31.99
N ARG A 181 -21.62 -4.09 -32.50
CA ARG A 181 -22.04 -5.40 -31.98
C ARG A 181 -21.33 -5.63 -30.64
N CYS A 182 -22.07 -5.57 -29.54
CA CYS A 182 -21.55 -5.68 -28.17
C CYS A 182 -22.56 -6.41 -27.27
N ASP A 183 -22.62 -7.73 -27.39
CA ASP A 183 -23.64 -8.55 -26.71
C ASP A 183 -23.13 -9.22 -25.43
N ARG A 184 -21.81 -9.33 -25.27
CA ARG A 184 -21.17 -10.09 -24.19
C ARG A 184 -19.87 -9.43 -23.76
N VAL A 185 -19.44 -9.73 -22.54
CA VAL A 185 -18.19 -9.25 -21.95
C VAL A 185 -17.24 -10.41 -21.61
N ILE A 186 -15.97 -10.09 -21.35
CA ILE A 186 -15.02 -11.00 -20.69
C ILE A 186 -14.76 -10.44 -19.31
N LEU A 187 -14.85 -11.28 -18.27
CA LEU A 187 -14.54 -10.86 -16.90
C LEU A 187 -13.09 -11.20 -16.55
N VAL A 188 -12.40 -10.26 -15.93
CA VAL A 188 -11.07 -10.47 -15.35
C VAL A 188 -11.14 -10.06 -13.89
N THR A 189 -10.72 -10.93 -12.97
CA THR A 189 -10.93 -10.68 -11.54
C THR A 189 -9.64 -10.74 -10.76
N HIS A 190 -9.60 -10.03 -9.64
CA HIS A 190 -8.58 -10.16 -8.61
C HIS A 190 -9.21 -10.62 -7.30
N SER A 191 -8.61 -11.60 -6.62
CA SER A 191 -8.97 -11.99 -5.25
C SER A 191 -10.49 -12.21 -5.08
N MET A 192 -11.12 -11.51 -4.12
CA MET A 192 -12.56 -11.59 -3.82
C MET A 192 -13.49 -11.24 -4.99
N GLY A 193 -13.02 -10.45 -5.97
CA GLY A 193 -13.77 -10.15 -7.19
C GLY A 193 -14.13 -11.41 -8.00
N GLY A 194 -13.37 -12.50 -7.82
CA GLY A 194 -13.72 -13.80 -8.39
C GLY A 194 -15.00 -14.39 -7.80
N LEU A 195 -15.27 -14.17 -6.52
CA LEU A 195 -16.50 -14.61 -5.86
C LEU A 195 -17.72 -13.81 -6.36
N VAL A 196 -17.54 -12.50 -6.59
CA VAL A 196 -18.55 -11.63 -7.21
C VAL A 196 -18.90 -12.11 -8.61
N ALA A 197 -17.88 -12.38 -9.45
CA ALA A 197 -18.09 -12.86 -10.82
C ALA A 197 -18.74 -14.24 -10.88
N ARG A 198 -18.41 -15.15 -9.97
CA ARG A 198 -19.06 -16.47 -9.84
C ARG A 198 -20.53 -16.35 -9.46
N TYR A 199 -20.85 -15.50 -8.50
CA TYR A 199 -22.24 -15.29 -8.10
C TYR A 199 -23.05 -14.67 -9.24
N TYR A 200 -22.50 -13.64 -9.89
CA TYR A 200 -23.10 -12.98 -11.06
C TYR A 200 -23.39 -13.98 -12.19
N SER A 201 -22.41 -14.76 -12.61
CA SER A 201 -22.57 -15.67 -13.75
C SER A 201 -23.45 -16.88 -13.42
N GLU A 202 -23.22 -17.53 -12.28
CA GLU A 202 -23.76 -18.88 -12.02
C GLU A 202 -24.94 -18.92 -11.05
N VAL A 203 -25.02 -17.98 -10.11
CA VAL A 203 -26.13 -17.94 -9.14
C VAL A 203 -27.26 -17.07 -9.64
N MET A 204 -26.95 -15.90 -10.22
CA MET A 204 -27.95 -15.04 -10.86
C MET A 204 -28.36 -15.52 -12.26
N GLY A 205 -27.69 -16.56 -12.80
CA GLY A 205 -28.00 -17.13 -14.11
C GLY A 205 -27.61 -16.24 -15.29
N LEU A 206 -26.69 -15.28 -15.11
CA LEU A 206 -26.30 -14.31 -16.14
C LEU A 206 -25.07 -14.74 -16.95
N ARG A 207 -24.70 -16.03 -16.92
CA ARG A 207 -23.54 -16.57 -17.65
C ARG A 207 -23.56 -16.28 -19.14
N ASP A 208 -24.73 -16.22 -19.78
CA ASP A 208 -24.84 -15.99 -21.23
C ASP A 208 -24.43 -14.56 -21.66
N LYS A 209 -24.33 -13.63 -20.71
CA LYS A 209 -23.77 -12.27 -20.92
C LYS A 209 -22.24 -12.26 -20.86
N VAL A 210 -21.60 -13.39 -20.53
CA VAL A 210 -20.15 -13.53 -20.35
C VAL A 210 -19.60 -14.54 -21.37
N LEU A 211 -18.54 -14.17 -22.09
CA LEU A 211 -17.83 -15.10 -22.99
C LEU A 211 -16.90 -16.03 -22.22
N GLY A 212 -16.31 -15.54 -21.14
CA GLY A 212 -15.40 -16.27 -20.28
C GLY A 212 -14.92 -15.42 -19.12
N VAL A 213 -14.27 -16.07 -18.16
CA VAL A 213 -13.80 -15.45 -16.93
C VAL A 213 -12.34 -15.83 -16.69
N VAL A 214 -11.50 -14.85 -16.37
CA VAL A 214 -10.13 -15.05 -15.91
C VAL A 214 -10.05 -14.65 -14.45
N HIS A 215 -9.72 -15.60 -13.57
CA HIS A 215 -9.54 -15.36 -12.15
C HIS A 215 -8.06 -15.32 -11.78
N GLY A 216 -7.62 -14.23 -11.16
CA GLY A 216 -6.31 -14.13 -10.51
C GLY A 216 -6.43 -14.23 -9.00
N VAL A 217 -5.66 -15.14 -8.38
CA VAL A 217 -5.50 -15.29 -6.91
C VAL A 217 -6.81 -15.36 -6.13
N MET A 218 -7.83 -16.00 -6.71
CA MET A 218 -9.16 -16.11 -6.09
C MET A 218 -9.12 -17.05 -4.87
N PRO A 219 -9.60 -16.62 -3.68
CA PRO A 219 -9.83 -17.51 -2.54
C PRO A 219 -11.09 -18.34 -2.76
N ALA A 220 -11.03 -19.32 -3.67
CA ALA A 220 -12.21 -19.98 -4.23
C ALA A 220 -13.08 -20.71 -3.19
N THR A 221 -12.47 -21.20 -2.11
CA THR A 221 -13.13 -21.84 -0.97
C THR A 221 -12.88 -21.10 0.34
N GLY A 222 -12.42 -19.84 0.28
CA GLY A 222 -12.04 -19.03 1.45
C GLY A 222 -10.55 -19.15 1.80
N ALA A 223 -10.12 -18.45 2.84
CA ALA A 223 -8.74 -18.46 3.34
C ALA A 223 -8.71 -18.36 4.87
N ALA A 224 -7.99 -19.28 5.53
CA ALA A 224 -7.91 -19.28 6.99
C ALA A 224 -7.17 -18.05 7.56
N ALA A 225 -6.42 -17.33 6.71
CA ALA A 225 -5.87 -16.02 7.02
C ALA A 225 -6.94 -15.02 7.52
N THR A 226 -8.18 -15.12 7.03
CA THR A 226 -9.30 -14.26 7.49
C THR A 226 -9.59 -14.47 8.98
N TYR A 227 -9.65 -15.72 9.43
CA TYR A 227 -9.78 -16.05 10.86
C TYR A 227 -8.61 -15.47 11.66
N LYS A 228 -7.37 -15.70 11.20
CA LYS A 228 -6.17 -15.19 11.88
C LYS A 228 -6.22 -13.67 12.04
N ARG A 229 -6.58 -12.95 10.97
CA ARG A 229 -6.65 -11.49 10.96
C ARG A 229 -7.73 -10.96 11.90
N ILE A 230 -8.90 -11.60 12.00
CA ILE A 230 -9.92 -11.23 13.00
C ILE A 230 -9.38 -11.42 14.43
N LYS A 231 -8.68 -12.52 14.69
CA LYS A 231 -8.09 -12.77 16.01
C LYS A 231 -6.96 -11.83 16.37
N THR A 232 -6.10 -11.42 15.43
CA THR A 232 -4.87 -10.68 15.79
C THR A 232 -4.78 -9.26 15.23
N GLY A 233 -5.69 -8.85 14.35
CA GLY A 233 -5.42 -7.75 13.42
C GLY A 233 -4.44 -8.15 12.31
N THR A 234 -4.08 -7.18 11.47
CA THR A 234 -3.15 -7.37 10.35
C THR A 234 -2.33 -6.11 10.09
N GLU A 235 -1.16 -6.25 9.49
CA GLU A 235 -0.31 -5.13 9.07
C GLU A 235 -0.56 -4.74 7.59
N GLY A 236 0.19 -3.76 7.09
CA GLY A 236 0.11 -3.29 5.69
C GLY A 236 -1.20 -2.57 5.37
N VAL A 237 -1.52 -2.45 4.07
CA VAL A 237 -2.74 -1.75 3.59
C VAL A 237 -4.03 -2.34 4.19
N ALA A 238 -4.07 -3.66 4.37
CA ALA A 238 -5.18 -4.33 5.05
C ALA A 238 -5.32 -3.89 6.52
N GLY A 239 -4.20 -3.64 7.20
CA GLY A 239 -4.13 -3.14 8.57
C GLY A 239 -4.53 -1.67 8.67
N LEU A 240 -4.16 -0.88 7.66
CA LEU A 240 -4.62 0.49 7.51
C LEU A 240 -6.15 0.51 7.45
N ALA A 241 -6.80 -0.23 6.55
CA ALA A 241 -8.26 -0.22 6.40
C ALA A 241 -9.03 -0.87 7.56
N LEU A 242 -8.73 -2.14 7.84
CA LEU A 242 -9.57 -2.97 8.70
C LEU A 242 -9.10 -2.94 10.15
N GLY A 243 -7.79 -2.85 10.38
CA GLY A 243 -7.25 -2.58 11.72
C GLY A 243 -5.98 -3.36 12.06
N PRO A 244 -5.01 -2.74 12.75
CA PRO A 244 -3.80 -3.42 13.18
C PRO A 244 -4.02 -4.36 14.38
N THR A 245 -5.17 -4.29 15.06
CA THR A 245 -5.49 -5.10 16.23
C THR A 245 -6.80 -5.87 16.05
N ALA A 246 -7.02 -6.90 16.87
CA ALA A 246 -8.25 -7.67 16.90
C ALA A 246 -9.48 -6.78 17.10
N ALA A 247 -9.40 -5.79 18.00
CA ALA A 247 -10.48 -4.85 18.28
C ALA A 247 -10.83 -3.98 17.06
N ALA A 248 -9.81 -3.45 16.36
CA ALA A 248 -10.03 -2.64 15.18
C ALA A 248 -10.60 -3.47 14.01
N MET A 249 -10.04 -4.65 13.78
CA MET A 249 -10.48 -5.58 12.75
C MET A 249 -11.93 -6.03 12.98
N THR A 250 -12.24 -6.49 14.20
CA THR A 250 -13.57 -6.99 14.57
C THR A 250 -14.62 -5.90 14.49
N ALA A 251 -14.29 -4.66 14.86
CA ALA A 251 -15.21 -3.52 14.79
C ALA A 251 -15.75 -3.26 13.38
N VAL A 252 -14.98 -3.57 12.33
CA VAL A 252 -15.39 -3.44 10.93
C VAL A 252 -15.94 -4.78 10.43
N VAL A 253 -15.10 -5.83 10.44
CA VAL A 253 -15.37 -7.12 9.81
C VAL A 253 -16.54 -7.84 10.48
N GLY A 254 -16.73 -7.70 11.79
CA GLY A 254 -17.84 -8.30 12.53
C GLY A 254 -19.23 -7.79 12.10
N SER A 255 -19.31 -6.72 11.30
CA SER A 255 -20.55 -6.24 10.69
C SER A 255 -20.53 -6.20 9.16
N ALA A 256 -19.46 -6.70 8.53
CA ALA A 256 -19.24 -6.62 7.09
C ALA A 256 -19.28 -8.02 6.44
N PRO A 257 -20.38 -8.42 5.79
CA PRO A 257 -20.49 -9.75 5.19
C PRO A 257 -19.50 -10.00 4.04
N GLY A 258 -19.06 -8.97 3.31
CA GLY A 258 -18.10 -9.13 2.21
C GLY A 258 -16.78 -9.77 2.66
N PRO A 259 -16.04 -9.16 3.61
CA PRO A 259 -14.83 -9.76 4.15
C PRO A 259 -15.07 -11.08 4.88
N LEU A 260 -16.23 -11.27 5.53
CA LEU A 260 -16.55 -12.56 6.18
C LEU A 260 -16.81 -13.70 5.17
N GLN A 261 -17.21 -13.40 3.93
CA GLN A 261 -17.29 -14.38 2.83
C GLN A 261 -15.90 -14.81 2.30
N LEU A 262 -14.80 -14.31 2.89
CA LEU A 262 -13.45 -14.85 2.69
C LEU A 262 -13.07 -15.94 3.71
N LEU A 263 -13.94 -16.23 4.69
CA LEU A 263 -13.72 -17.32 5.61
C LEU A 263 -13.79 -18.68 4.89
N PRO A 264 -13.05 -19.71 5.37
CA PRO A 264 -13.19 -21.07 4.88
C PRO A 264 -14.65 -21.54 4.73
N SER A 265 -15.04 -21.99 3.54
CA SER A 265 -16.36 -22.59 3.33
C SER A 265 -16.36 -24.08 3.71
N ARG A 266 -17.49 -24.76 3.51
CA ARG A 266 -17.53 -26.24 3.62
C ARG A 266 -16.56 -26.92 2.65
N ASP A 267 -16.36 -26.32 1.48
CA ASP A 267 -15.48 -26.83 0.42
C ASP A 267 -13.99 -26.62 0.75
N TYR A 268 -13.65 -25.82 1.76
CA TYR A 268 -12.27 -25.67 2.25
C TYR A 268 -11.77 -26.93 2.97
N GLY A 269 -12.69 -27.75 3.47
CA GLY A 269 -12.40 -29.01 4.14
C GLY A 269 -12.43 -28.95 5.66
N MET A 270 -12.14 -30.10 6.27
CA MET A 270 -12.16 -30.31 7.71
C MET A 270 -10.81 -29.96 8.36
N GLY A 271 -10.84 -29.71 9.67
CA GLY A 271 -9.66 -29.68 10.52
C GLY A 271 -8.61 -28.60 10.24
N TRP A 272 -8.98 -27.53 9.54
CA TRP A 272 -8.08 -26.41 9.26
C TRP A 272 -7.84 -25.54 10.50
N LEU A 273 -8.75 -25.49 11.47
CA LEU A 273 -8.46 -24.89 12.78
C LEU A 273 -7.98 -25.98 13.73
N GLN A 274 -6.81 -25.77 14.30
CA GLN A 274 -6.05 -26.76 15.04
C GLN A 274 -5.70 -26.22 16.42
N ILE A 275 -5.93 -26.99 17.48
CA ILE A 275 -5.61 -26.62 18.86
C ILE A 275 -4.80 -27.76 19.47
N ARG A 276 -3.55 -27.47 19.84
CA ARG A 276 -2.57 -28.45 20.32
C ARG A 276 -2.15 -28.18 21.75
N ASP A 277 -2.01 -29.26 22.50
CA ASP A 277 -1.60 -29.24 23.89
C ASP A 277 -0.83 -30.54 24.24
N GLY A 278 0.46 -30.55 23.92
CA GLY A 278 1.26 -31.77 23.87
C GLY A 278 0.70 -32.72 22.81
N GLU A 279 0.53 -34.00 23.19
CA GLU A 279 -0.10 -35.03 22.36
C GLU A 279 -1.62 -34.84 22.19
N ARG A 280 -2.26 -34.00 23.03
CA ARG A 280 -3.70 -33.73 22.91
C ARG A 280 -3.94 -32.73 21.81
N PHE A 281 -4.86 -33.08 20.91
CA PHE A 281 -5.10 -32.34 19.70
C PHE A 281 -6.57 -32.29 19.35
N VAL A 282 -7.07 -31.11 19.02
CA VAL A 282 -8.42 -30.89 18.52
C VAL A 282 -8.34 -30.20 17.17
N THR A 283 -9.12 -30.72 16.22
CA THR A 283 -9.28 -30.14 14.88
C THR A 283 -10.73 -29.71 14.70
N LEU A 284 -10.92 -28.60 13.99
CA LEU A 284 -12.21 -28.05 13.63
C LEU A 284 -12.17 -27.52 12.19
N PRO A 285 -13.28 -27.56 11.44
CA PRO A 285 -14.52 -28.26 11.79
C PRO A 285 -14.33 -29.78 11.75
N GLN A 286 -15.04 -30.48 12.63
CA GLN A 286 -15.18 -31.94 12.63
C GLN A 286 -16.40 -32.35 11.79
N PRO A 287 -16.43 -33.62 11.31
CA PRO A 287 -17.62 -34.15 10.65
C PRO A 287 -18.82 -34.14 11.60
N GLY A 288 -19.88 -33.42 11.24
CA GLY A 288 -21.15 -33.43 11.96
C GLY A 288 -22.00 -34.66 11.65
N LYS A 289 -23.25 -34.69 12.16
CA LYS A 289 -24.24 -35.72 11.79
C LYS A 289 -24.39 -35.80 10.27
N GLY A 290 -24.27 -37.01 9.72
CA GLY A 290 -24.30 -37.25 8.27
C GLY A 290 -23.02 -36.86 7.53
N ASN A 291 -21.89 -36.77 8.24
CA ASN A 291 -20.55 -36.47 7.69
C ASN A 291 -20.44 -35.09 7.01
N LYS A 292 -21.29 -34.13 7.39
CA LYS A 292 -21.28 -32.77 6.84
C LYS A 292 -20.29 -31.89 7.59
N VAL A 293 -19.47 -31.16 6.84
CA VAL A 293 -18.54 -30.15 7.36
C VAL A 293 -19.32 -28.87 7.68
N ASP A 294 -19.17 -28.31 8.88
CA ASP A 294 -19.86 -27.09 9.26
C ASP A 294 -18.98 -26.12 10.07
N PRO A 295 -18.14 -25.31 9.40
CA PRO A 295 -17.30 -24.34 10.09
C PRO A 295 -18.09 -23.19 10.72
N TYR A 296 -19.32 -22.95 10.25
CA TYR A 296 -20.17 -21.85 10.73
C TYR A 296 -20.55 -22.03 12.20
N SER A 297 -21.23 -23.14 12.55
CA SER A 297 -21.60 -23.41 13.94
C SER A 297 -20.43 -23.86 14.82
N GLN A 298 -19.42 -24.52 14.24
CA GLN A 298 -18.31 -25.11 15.00
C GLN A 298 -17.16 -24.14 15.25
N ILE A 299 -17.10 -23.00 14.54
CA ILE A 299 -16.00 -22.02 14.67
C ILE A 299 -16.51 -20.58 14.66
N TYR A 300 -17.37 -20.22 13.70
CA TYR A 300 -17.68 -18.81 13.45
C TYR A 300 -18.65 -18.22 14.46
N THR A 301 -19.67 -18.98 14.86
CA THR A 301 -20.68 -18.58 15.85
C THR A 301 -20.46 -19.27 17.20
N VAL A 302 -19.22 -19.66 17.53
CA VAL A 302 -18.89 -20.16 18.87
C VAL A 302 -18.62 -18.98 19.80
N ARG A 303 -19.60 -18.66 20.65
CA ARG A 303 -19.54 -17.53 21.57
C ARG A 303 -18.67 -17.81 22.79
N GLY A 304 -17.99 -16.78 23.28
CA GLY A 304 -17.37 -16.78 24.62
C GLY A 304 -16.12 -17.65 24.77
N THR A 305 -15.61 -18.23 23.67
CA THR A 305 -14.39 -19.03 23.68
C THR A 305 -13.21 -18.24 23.14
N TRP A 306 -12.00 -18.52 23.64
CA TRP A 306 -10.77 -17.84 23.21
C TRP A 306 -10.39 -18.13 21.76
N TRP A 307 -10.78 -19.29 21.23
CA TRP A 307 -10.49 -19.75 19.87
C TRP A 307 -11.66 -19.55 18.88
N GLY A 308 -12.86 -19.22 19.35
CA GLY A 308 -13.96 -18.82 18.47
C GLY A 308 -13.54 -17.64 17.57
N LEU A 309 -14.13 -17.57 16.38
CA LEU A 309 -13.76 -16.57 15.37
C LEU A 309 -13.78 -15.14 15.93
N CYS A 310 -14.88 -14.78 16.61
CA CYS A 310 -15.14 -13.43 17.05
C CYS A 310 -15.32 -13.37 18.57
N ASP A 311 -14.71 -12.37 19.20
CA ASP A 311 -15.01 -12.01 20.59
C ASP A 311 -16.19 -11.03 20.60
N ASP A 312 -17.27 -11.39 21.29
CA ASP A 312 -18.48 -10.57 21.43
C ASP A 312 -18.20 -9.21 22.10
N ASN A 313 -17.21 -9.13 22.99
CA ASN A 313 -16.80 -7.86 23.60
C ASN A 313 -16.24 -6.86 22.58
N LEU A 314 -15.76 -7.33 21.43
CA LEU A 314 -15.14 -6.51 20.39
C LEU A 314 -16.10 -6.13 19.25
N LEU A 315 -17.25 -6.81 19.13
CA LEU A 315 -18.23 -6.59 18.06
C LEU A 315 -18.73 -5.16 17.99
N ASN A 316 -19.06 -4.58 19.16
CA ASN A 316 -19.63 -3.25 19.24
C ASN A 316 -18.82 -2.30 20.14
N PRO A 317 -17.82 -1.58 19.59
CA PRO A 317 -17.13 -0.50 20.29
C PRO A 317 -17.98 0.78 20.49
N LEU A 318 -19.19 0.86 19.92
CA LEU A 318 -20.10 2.00 20.17
C LEU A 318 -20.86 1.85 21.49
N ASP A 319 -20.93 0.63 22.02
CA ASP A 319 -21.46 0.32 23.35
C ASP A 319 -20.33 -0.17 24.28
N PRO A 320 -19.58 0.75 24.92
CA PRO A 320 -18.52 0.39 25.85
C PRO A 320 -19.05 -0.24 27.14
N ALA A 321 -20.33 0.00 27.48
CA ALA A 321 -20.97 -0.57 28.67
C ALA A 321 -21.56 -1.96 28.44
N LYS A 322 -21.51 -2.47 27.19
CA LYS A 322 -21.97 -3.82 26.81
C LYS A 322 -23.42 -4.11 27.18
N LYS A 323 -24.27 -3.09 27.15
CA LYS A 323 -25.72 -3.18 27.36
C LYS A 323 -26.41 -3.99 26.26
N THR A 324 -25.90 -3.95 25.02
CA THR A 324 -26.51 -4.62 23.86
C THR A 324 -25.76 -5.88 23.43
N ILE A 325 -24.82 -6.40 24.23
CA ILE A 325 -23.89 -7.46 23.81
C ILE A 325 -24.58 -8.74 23.29
N ASP A 326 -25.74 -9.12 23.85
CA ASP A 326 -26.51 -10.27 23.36
C ASP A 326 -27.18 -10.00 22.01
N GLN A 327 -27.70 -8.79 21.80
CA GLN A 327 -28.23 -8.38 20.51
C GLN A 327 -27.12 -8.29 19.46
N ASP A 328 -25.99 -7.67 19.82
CA ASP A 328 -24.82 -7.53 18.94
C ASP A 328 -24.29 -8.90 18.50
N TRP A 329 -24.32 -9.89 19.40
CA TRP A 329 -23.97 -11.27 19.07
C TRP A 329 -25.03 -11.94 18.16
N GLY A 330 -26.31 -11.80 18.47
CA GLY A 330 -27.40 -12.33 17.63
C GLY A 330 -27.33 -11.79 16.20
N ASP A 331 -27.11 -10.49 16.05
CA ASP A 331 -26.93 -9.84 14.74
C ASP A 331 -25.73 -10.43 13.97
N PHE A 332 -24.65 -10.77 14.67
CA PHE A 332 -23.48 -11.42 14.08
C PHE A 332 -23.76 -12.87 13.66
N GLU A 333 -24.50 -13.63 14.47
CA GLU A 333 -24.94 -14.99 14.12
C GLU A 333 -25.82 -14.99 12.87
N ASP A 334 -26.82 -14.11 12.82
CA ASP A 334 -27.70 -13.93 11.68
C ASP A 334 -26.90 -13.55 10.43
N LEU A 335 -25.91 -12.65 10.56
CA LEU A 335 -25.03 -12.29 9.46
C LEU A 335 -24.24 -13.50 8.94
N ILE A 336 -23.65 -14.32 9.81
CA ILE A 336 -22.92 -15.53 9.41
C ILE A 336 -23.85 -16.52 8.69
N GLN A 337 -25.05 -16.77 9.22
CA GLN A 337 -25.99 -17.73 8.65
C GLN A 337 -26.60 -17.22 7.33
N ASP A 338 -27.19 -16.03 7.34
CA ASP A 338 -28.01 -15.53 6.24
C ASP A 338 -27.21 -14.92 5.10
N LYS A 339 -25.99 -14.41 5.38
CA LYS A 339 -25.17 -13.74 4.37
C LYS A 339 -23.93 -14.54 4.01
N VAL A 340 -23.24 -15.17 4.96
CA VAL A 340 -21.97 -15.86 4.69
C VAL A 340 -22.20 -17.32 4.27
N GLN A 341 -22.87 -18.10 5.11
CA GLN A 341 -23.17 -19.51 4.85
C GLN A 341 -24.06 -19.69 3.61
N LYS A 342 -25.12 -18.90 3.51
CA LYS A 342 -26.00 -18.89 2.34
C LYS A 342 -25.22 -18.63 1.05
N PHE A 343 -24.37 -17.60 1.04
CA PHE A 343 -23.55 -17.26 -0.13
C PHE A 343 -22.59 -18.39 -0.50
N HIS A 344 -21.80 -18.89 0.45
CA HIS A 344 -20.88 -20.02 0.22
C HIS A 344 -21.61 -21.23 -0.37
N THR A 345 -22.79 -21.56 0.16
CA THR A 345 -23.62 -22.68 -0.33
C THR A 345 -24.07 -22.45 -1.77
N GLN A 346 -24.48 -21.23 -2.11
CA GLN A 346 -24.98 -20.90 -3.45
C GLN A 346 -23.89 -20.95 -4.53
N ILE A 347 -22.65 -20.55 -4.21
CA ILE A 347 -21.52 -20.53 -5.16
C ILE A 347 -20.72 -21.84 -5.20
N SER A 348 -20.91 -22.74 -4.24
CA SER A 348 -20.17 -24.00 -4.11
C SER A 348 -20.11 -24.75 -5.44
N ASN A 349 -18.89 -25.09 -5.89
CA ASN A 349 -18.60 -25.79 -7.14
C ASN A 349 -19.18 -25.18 -8.43
N LYS A 350 -19.64 -23.92 -8.42
CA LYS A 350 -20.16 -23.23 -9.59
C LYS A 350 -19.14 -22.27 -10.19
N TYR A 351 -18.83 -22.49 -11.46
CA TYR A 351 -17.91 -21.69 -12.26
C TYR A 351 -18.44 -21.56 -13.69
N HIS A 352 -18.09 -20.45 -14.36
CA HIS A 352 -18.39 -20.27 -15.77
C HIS A 352 -17.73 -21.37 -16.62
N ALA A 353 -18.43 -21.92 -17.62
CA ALA A 353 -17.93 -23.03 -18.44
C ALA A 353 -16.63 -22.72 -19.23
N ASN A 354 -16.30 -21.44 -19.35
CA ASN A 354 -15.08 -20.93 -19.97
C ASN A 354 -14.26 -20.12 -18.95
N THR A 355 -13.78 -20.79 -17.90
CA THR A 355 -13.02 -20.20 -16.80
C THR A 355 -11.54 -20.54 -16.90
N TYR A 356 -10.67 -19.54 -16.71
CA TYR A 356 -9.21 -19.69 -16.60
C TYR A 356 -8.76 -19.12 -15.25
N VAL A 357 -7.90 -19.83 -14.54
CA VAL A 357 -7.47 -19.46 -13.19
C VAL A 357 -5.96 -19.51 -13.09
N PHE A 358 -5.36 -18.49 -12.48
CA PHE A 358 -4.01 -18.60 -11.94
C PHE A 358 -4.01 -18.34 -10.43
N TYR A 359 -3.13 -19.02 -9.72
CA TYR A 359 -2.96 -18.91 -8.27
C TYR A 359 -1.49 -19.02 -7.85
N GLY A 360 -1.16 -18.54 -6.65
CA GLY A 360 0.19 -18.66 -6.09
C GLY A 360 0.44 -20.05 -5.52
N ASP A 361 1.57 -20.64 -5.91
CA ASP A 361 2.13 -21.86 -5.32
C ASP A 361 3.62 -21.61 -5.10
N ASP A 362 3.92 -20.98 -3.97
CA ASP A 362 5.28 -20.58 -3.63
C ASP A 362 5.59 -20.91 -2.17
N GLU A 363 6.71 -21.61 -1.97
CA GLU A 363 7.27 -21.92 -0.66
C GLU A 363 7.72 -20.65 0.09
N LYS A 364 8.05 -19.58 -0.63
CA LYS A 364 8.46 -18.29 -0.03
C LYS A 364 7.27 -17.42 0.36
N HIS A 365 6.09 -17.66 -0.21
CA HIS A 365 4.86 -16.92 0.06
C HIS A 365 3.81 -17.82 0.73
N LYS A 366 4.21 -18.50 1.82
CA LYS A 366 3.30 -19.37 2.56
C LYS A 366 2.07 -18.62 3.08
N ALA A 367 0.95 -19.32 3.10
CA ALA A 367 -0.32 -18.85 3.64
C ALA A 367 -0.81 -19.80 4.75
N TYR A 368 -1.81 -19.36 5.50
CA TYR A 368 -2.48 -20.19 6.49
C TYR A 368 -3.37 -21.20 5.77
N GLY A 369 -2.82 -22.38 5.49
CA GLY A 369 -3.59 -23.55 5.07
C GLY A 369 -4.40 -24.06 6.25
N ASN A 370 -3.71 -24.26 7.38
CA ASN A 370 -4.31 -24.46 8.69
C ASN A 370 -3.91 -23.30 9.64
N VAL A 371 -4.76 -23.04 10.63
CA VAL A 371 -4.49 -22.13 11.73
C VAL A 371 -4.30 -22.97 12.98
N THR A 372 -3.08 -22.98 13.53
CA THR A 372 -2.73 -23.83 14.67
C THR A 372 -2.43 -23.02 15.92
N TRP A 373 -3.27 -23.16 16.94
CA TRP A 373 -3.02 -22.72 18.30
C TRP A 373 -2.23 -23.79 19.07
N THR A 374 -1.09 -23.45 19.64
CA THR A 374 -0.25 -24.37 20.41
C THR A 374 -0.06 -23.86 21.83
N GLN A 375 -0.30 -24.71 22.81
CA GLN A 375 -0.02 -24.42 24.21
C GLN A 375 1.50 -24.26 24.42
N GLN A 376 1.90 -23.18 25.09
CA GLN A 376 3.31 -22.84 25.34
C GLN A 376 3.61 -22.48 26.81
N THR A 377 2.67 -22.65 27.74
CA THR A 377 2.98 -22.46 29.17
C THR A 377 3.93 -23.57 29.64
N PRO A 378 5.10 -23.24 30.23
CA PRO A 378 5.99 -24.23 30.81
C PRO A 378 5.26 -25.08 31.88
N PRO A 379 5.55 -26.40 31.99
CA PRO A 379 4.86 -27.29 32.93
C PRO A 379 4.82 -26.78 34.37
N LEU A 380 5.92 -26.15 34.82
CA LEU A 380 6.07 -25.61 36.19
C LEU A 380 5.12 -24.44 36.50
N LEU A 381 4.70 -23.68 35.48
CA LEU A 381 3.80 -22.52 35.60
C LEU A 381 2.35 -22.86 35.29
N ARG A 382 2.09 -24.11 34.92
CA ARG A 382 0.83 -24.55 34.32
C ARG A 382 -0.22 -24.95 35.35
N GLY A 383 0.22 -25.43 36.52
CA GLY A 383 -0.65 -26.11 37.47
C GLY A 383 -1.03 -27.51 36.99
N GLY A 384 -2.22 -27.98 37.39
CA GLY A 384 -2.81 -29.21 36.84
C GLY A 384 -3.12 -29.08 35.34
N VAL A 385 -3.30 -30.19 34.64
CA VAL A 385 -3.61 -30.19 33.21
C VAL A 385 -5.10 -30.51 33.02
N PRO A 386 -5.96 -29.51 32.75
CA PRO A 386 -7.40 -29.73 32.66
C PRO A 386 -7.76 -30.54 31.42
N PRO A 387 -8.93 -31.20 31.42
CA PRO A 387 -9.50 -31.78 30.20
C PRO A 387 -9.58 -30.74 29.08
N MET A 388 -9.30 -31.18 27.84
CA MET A 388 -9.32 -30.27 26.68
C MET A 388 -10.68 -29.58 26.51
N ALA A 389 -11.79 -30.27 26.81
CA ALA A 389 -13.13 -29.69 26.74
C ALA A 389 -13.30 -28.46 27.66
N GLU A 390 -12.69 -28.47 28.84
CA GLU A 390 -12.72 -27.36 29.79
C GLU A 390 -11.89 -26.17 29.29
N LEU A 391 -10.71 -26.43 28.74
CA LEU A 391 -9.86 -25.40 28.12
C LEU A 391 -10.54 -24.74 26.91
N LEU A 392 -11.29 -25.52 26.12
CA LEU A 392 -12.00 -25.01 24.95
C LEU A 392 -13.27 -24.22 25.32
N GLY A 393 -13.93 -24.54 26.43
CA GLY A 393 -15.14 -23.86 26.90
C GLY A 393 -14.89 -22.54 27.64
N THR A 394 -13.63 -22.18 27.89
CA THR A 394 -13.25 -21.02 28.70
C THR A 394 -12.99 -19.78 27.83
N ARG A 395 -13.28 -18.58 28.36
CA ARG A 395 -12.90 -17.30 27.73
C ARG A 395 -11.43 -16.97 28.01
N GLY A 396 -10.74 -16.39 27.03
CA GLY A 396 -9.37 -15.89 27.20
C GLY A 396 -9.34 -14.44 27.71
N ASN A 397 -8.26 -14.06 28.39
CA ASN A 397 -8.15 -12.73 29.01
C ASN A 397 -7.05 -11.82 28.41
N ASP A 398 -6.22 -12.33 27.51
CA ASP A 398 -5.10 -11.60 26.88
C ASP A 398 -5.41 -11.22 25.42
N ASP A 399 -4.69 -10.25 24.86
CA ASP A 399 -4.78 -9.92 23.42
C ASP A 399 -4.08 -11.03 22.59
N PRO A 400 -4.81 -11.69 21.66
CA PRO A 400 -4.22 -12.72 20.81
C PRO A 400 -2.97 -12.27 20.03
N ALA A 401 -2.81 -10.97 19.76
CA ALA A 401 -1.71 -10.40 18.99
C ALA A 401 -0.41 -10.17 19.78
N THR A 402 -0.48 -9.98 21.11
CA THR A 402 0.69 -9.60 21.95
C THR A 402 1.33 -10.79 22.66
N GLY A 403 0.66 -11.93 22.76
CA GLY A 403 1.25 -13.05 23.49
C GLY A 403 0.56 -14.40 23.38
N GLY A 404 -0.47 -14.49 22.53
CA GLY A 404 -1.40 -15.61 22.51
C GLY A 404 -2.55 -15.43 23.49
N GLN A 405 -3.39 -16.45 23.60
CA GLN A 405 -4.56 -16.49 24.46
C GLN A 405 -4.24 -17.20 25.77
N LEU A 406 -4.26 -16.44 26.88
CA LEU A 406 -4.22 -17.03 28.21
C LEU A 406 -5.61 -17.50 28.63
N VAL A 407 -5.70 -18.79 28.92
CA VAL A 407 -6.87 -19.48 29.42
C VAL A 407 -6.63 -19.83 30.88
N LYS A 408 -7.51 -19.36 31.76
CA LYS A 408 -7.46 -19.65 33.19
C LYS A 408 -8.68 -20.47 33.58
N THR A 409 -8.45 -21.64 34.17
CA THR A 409 -9.53 -22.51 34.66
C THR A 409 -9.20 -23.08 36.04
N THR A 410 -10.10 -23.89 36.60
CA THR A 410 -9.96 -24.50 37.93
C THR A 410 -10.07 -26.02 37.83
N LEU A 411 -9.01 -26.74 38.20
CA LEU A 411 -8.99 -28.19 38.30
C LEU A 411 -8.88 -28.58 39.78
N ASP A 412 -9.81 -29.38 40.29
CA ASP A 412 -9.86 -29.82 41.70
C ASP A 412 -9.74 -28.69 42.73
N GLY A 413 -10.38 -27.55 42.46
CA GLY A 413 -10.33 -26.36 43.32
C GLY A 413 -9.02 -25.55 43.25
N LYS A 414 -8.09 -25.91 42.34
CA LYS A 414 -6.82 -25.21 42.11
C LYS A 414 -6.79 -24.53 40.75
N ALA A 415 -6.19 -23.34 40.69
CA ALA A 415 -6.03 -22.60 39.44
C ALA A 415 -5.07 -23.32 38.47
N SER A 416 -5.47 -23.38 37.19
CA SER A 416 -4.69 -23.90 36.08
C SER A 416 -4.62 -22.86 34.95
N PHE A 417 -3.47 -22.80 34.26
CA PHE A 417 -3.19 -21.80 33.24
C PHE A 417 -2.65 -22.44 31.96
N ALA A 418 -3.24 -22.09 30.82
CA ALA A 418 -2.74 -22.50 29.51
C ALA A 418 -2.68 -21.30 28.56
N ARG A 419 -1.50 -21.01 28.02
CA ARG A 419 -1.27 -19.95 27.05
C ARG A 419 -1.13 -20.56 25.68
N PHE A 420 -2.09 -20.30 24.80
CA PHE A 420 -2.12 -20.79 23.43
C PHE A 420 -1.61 -19.72 22.47
N VAL A 421 -0.64 -20.06 21.62
CA VAL A 421 -0.03 -19.13 20.66
C VAL A 421 -0.26 -19.65 19.25
N LEU A 422 -0.57 -18.76 18.32
CA LEU A 422 -0.68 -19.10 16.90
C LEU A 422 0.69 -19.48 16.34
N ARG A 423 0.72 -20.57 15.58
CA ARG A 423 1.88 -20.96 14.77
C ARG A 423 1.92 -20.18 13.46
N ASP A 424 3.09 -20.19 12.83
CA ASP A 424 3.30 -19.59 11.52
C ASP A 424 2.55 -20.33 10.42
N VAL A 425 2.47 -19.66 9.27
CA VAL A 425 1.92 -20.19 8.00
C VAL A 425 2.53 -21.54 7.62
N ASP A 426 1.69 -22.45 7.13
CA ASP A 426 2.04 -23.88 7.01
C ASP A 426 1.85 -24.47 5.60
N GLU A 427 1.31 -23.70 4.65
CA GLU A 427 1.07 -24.15 3.28
C GLU A 427 1.61 -23.15 2.27
N HIS A 428 2.06 -23.62 1.10
CA HIS A 428 2.37 -22.74 -0.02
C HIS A 428 1.17 -21.86 -0.39
N GLY A 429 1.42 -20.72 -0.99
CA GLY A 429 0.35 -19.83 -1.44
C GLY A 429 0.88 -18.56 -2.07
N ASP A 430 0.11 -17.48 -1.89
CA ASP A 430 0.45 -16.12 -2.32
C ASP A 430 0.63 -15.14 -1.13
N GLY A 431 0.86 -15.67 0.06
CA GLY A 431 0.91 -14.93 1.32
C GLY A 431 -0.47 -14.65 1.96
N THR A 432 -1.58 -14.91 1.28
CA THR A 432 -2.95 -14.79 1.85
C THR A 432 -3.79 -16.04 1.58
N VAL A 433 -3.82 -16.51 0.34
CA VAL A 433 -4.61 -17.65 -0.13
C VAL A 433 -3.68 -18.87 -0.25
N PRO A 434 -3.98 -19.96 0.47
CA PRO A 434 -3.21 -21.20 0.35
C PRO A 434 -3.55 -21.94 -0.94
N VAL A 435 -2.62 -22.76 -1.40
CA VAL A 435 -2.74 -23.57 -2.63
C VAL A 435 -4.05 -24.35 -2.67
N ARG A 436 -4.50 -24.96 -1.57
CA ARG A 436 -5.76 -25.72 -1.52
C ARG A 436 -6.97 -24.92 -1.97
N SER A 437 -7.01 -23.63 -1.64
CA SER A 437 -8.11 -22.74 -2.03
C SER A 437 -7.91 -22.21 -3.44
N GLY A 438 -6.69 -21.78 -3.79
CA GLY A 438 -6.37 -21.29 -5.13
C GLY A 438 -6.57 -22.35 -6.23
N ARG A 439 -6.26 -23.61 -5.93
CA ARG A 439 -6.38 -24.76 -6.84
C ARG A 439 -7.78 -25.37 -6.89
N ALA A 440 -8.67 -25.05 -5.96
CA ALA A 440 -10.01 -25.65 -5.88
C ALA A 440 -10.82 -25.60 -7.21
N PRO A 441 -10.68 -24.58 -8.09
CA PRO A 441 -11.37 -24.57 -9.37
C PRO A 441 -10.87 -25.59 -10.41
N ALA A 442 -9.77 -26.31 -10.17
CA ALA A 442 -9.07 -27.10 -11.19
C ALA A 442 -9.94 -28.10 -11.97
N HIS A 443 -10.95 -28.70 -11.33
CA HIS A 443 -11.84 -29.67 -11.98
C HIS A 443 -12.99 -29.01 -12.78
N GLN A 444 -13.22 -27.72 -12.59
CA GLN A 444 -14.31 -26.97 -13.21
C GLN A 444 -13.81 -25.94 -14.23
N ALA A 445 -12.56 -25.50 -14.09
CA ALA A 445 -11.92 -24.54 -14.98
C ALA A 445 -11.36 -25.21 -16.24
N ARG A 446 -11.32 -24.46 -17.35
CA ARG A 446 -10.61 -24.87 -18.57
C ARG A 446 -9.11 -24.97 -18.35
N ALA A 447 -8.57 -24.10 -17.51
CA ALA A 447 -7.20 -24.15 -17.04
C ALA A 447 -7.10 -23.59 -15.62
N CYS A 448 -6.25 -24.21 -14.81
CA CYS A 448 -5.93 -23.77 -13.46
C CYS A 448 -4.41 -23.94 -13.26
N ALA A 449 -3.70 -22.82 -13.25
CA ALA A 449 -2.24 -22.80 -13.31
C ALA A 449 -1.63 -22.25 -12.01
N ALA A 450 -0.63 -22.97 -11.52
CA ALA A 450 0.17 -22.59 -10.36
C ALA A 450 1.35 -21.70 -10.80
N PHE A 451 1.64 -20.65 -10.05
CA PHE A 451 2.79 -19.78 -10.28
C PHE A 451 3.56 -19.52 -8.99
N ALA A 452 4.89 -19.62 -9.07
CA ALA A 452 5.79 -19.15 -8.01
C ALA A 452 6.02 -17.63 -8.12
N GLY A 453 6.41 -16.99 -7.02
CA GLY A 453 6.70 -15.55 -6.93
C GLY A 453 5.46 -14.65 -6.87
N VAL A 454 4.26 -15.21 -6.89
CA VAL A 454 3.01 -14.44 -6.87
C VAL A 454 2.71 -13.98 -5.45
N GLU A 455 2.76 -12.67 -5.23
CA GLU A 455 2.17 -12.05 -4.03
C GLU A 455 0.68 -11.76 -4.26
N HIS A 456 -0.14 -11.90 -3.22
CA HIS A 456 -1.59 -11.72 -3.34
C HIS A 456 -2.01 -10.33 -3.84
N GLU A 457 -1.46 -9.27 -3.24
CA GLU A 457 -1.76 -7.87 -3.62
C GLU A 457 -1.20 -7.57 -5.02
N GLY A 458 0.08 -7.89 -5.22
CA GLY A 458 0.81 -7.69 -6.46
C GLY A 458 0.61 -8.79 -7.51
N ALA A 459 -0.50 -9.52 -7.51
CA ALA A 459 -0.68 -10.72 -8.33
C ALA A 459 -0.52 -10.48 -9.84
N TYR A 460 -0.80 -9.26 -10.28
CA TYR A 460 -0.64 -8.80 -11.65
C TYR A 460 0.64 -7.98 -11.89
N LYS A 461 1.63 -7.99 -10.98
CA LYS A 461 2.95 -7.35 -11.20
C LYS A 461 3.90 -8.24 -11.99
N LEU A 462 3.76 -9.57 -11.87
CA LEU A 462 4.58 -10.52 -12.61
C LEU A 462 4.19 -10.58 -14.10
N ASP A 463 5.17 -10.50 -14.99
CA ASP A 463 4.95 -10.65 -16.44
C ASP A 463 4.30 -11.99 -16.80
N ALA A 464 4.61 -13.07 -16.08
CA ALA A 464 4.05 -14.40 -16.32
C ALA A 464 2.52 -14.45 -16.10
N THR A 465 2.00 -13.84 -15.03
CA THR A 465 0.55 -13.82 -14.74
C THR A 465 -0.19 -12.84 -15.65
N ARG A 466 0.46 -11.72 -16.02
CA ARG A 466 -0.03 -10.80 -17.05
C ARG A 466 -0.20 -11.51 -18.40
N ARG A 467 0.81 -12.28 -18.83
CA ARG A 467 0.75 -13.09 -20.06
C ARG A 467 -0.28 -14.22 -19.99
N PHE A 468 -0.41 -14.90 -18.86
CA PHE A 468 -1.49 -15.87 -18.62
C PHE A 468 -2.85 -15.24 -18.89
N THR A 469 -3.07 -14.04 -18.36
CA THR A 469 -4.35 -13.33 -18.51
C THR A 469 -4.61 -12.92 -19.96
N LEU A 470 -3.61 -12.34 -20.63
CA LEU A 470 -3.74 -11.96 -22.04
C LEU A 470 -3.99 -13.18 -22.95
N HIS A 471 -3.31 -14.29 -22.67
CA HIS A 471 -3.49 -15.56 -23.37
C HIS A 471 -4.91 -16.09 -23.18
N ALA A 472 -5.40 -16.14 -21.94
CA ALA A 472 -6.74 -16.59 -21.62
C ALA A 472 -7.81 -15.73 -22.33
N ILE A 473 -7.68 -14.39 -22.32
CA ILE A 473 -8.60 -13.48 -23.02
C ILE A 473 -8.59 -13.76 -24.54
N THR A 474 -7.41 -13.95 -25.12
CA THR A 474 -7.25 -14.27 -26.56
C THR A 474 -7.93 -15.59 -26.93
N ARG A 475 -7.85 -16.61 -26.06
CA ARG A 475 -8.54 -17.89 -26.24
C ARG A 475 -10.06 -17.77 -26.04
N ILE A 476 -10.51 -17.04 -25.03
CA ILE A 476 -11.94 -16.80 -24.76
C ILE A 476 -12.61 -16.13 -25.98
N ALA A 477 -11.91 -15.21 -26.65
CA ALA A 477 -12.43 -14.54 -27.85
C ALA A 477 -12.77 -15.51 -29.00
N GLN A 478 -12.21 -16.74 -29.03
CA GLN A 478 -12.55 -17.75 -30.04
C GLN A 478 -13.98 -18.26 -29.91
N SER A 479 -14.55 -18.25 -28.71
CA SER A 479 -15.91 -18.72 -28.43
C SER A 479 -16.98 -17.90 -29.15
N VAL A 480 -16.61 -16.74 -29.71
CA VAL A 480 -17.48 -15.93 -30.58
C VAL A 480 -17.86 -16.67 -31.88
N LYS A 481 -17.00 -17.57 -32.39
CA LYS A 481 -17.28 -18.38 -33.60
C LYS A 481 -18.48 -19.33 -33.44
N GLY A 482 -18.83 -19.71 -32.20
CA GLY A 482 -19.97 -20.58 -31.88
C GLY A 482 -21.30 -19.82 -31.66
N THR A 483 -21.34 -18.51 -31.91
CA THR A 483 -22.56 -17.70 -31.80
C THR A 483 -23.16 -17.48 -33.18
N ALA A 484 -24.49 -17.64 -33.32
CA ALA A 484 -25.22 -17.52 -34.58
C ALA A 484 -25.20 -16.08 -35.14
N ALA A 485 -24.06 -15.65 -35.67
CA ALA A 485 -23.89 -14.37 -36.40
C ALA A 485 -22.54 -14.32 -37.15
N GLY A 486 -22.10 -15.46 -37.71
CA GLY A 486 -20.90 -15.53 -38.52
C GLY A 486 -21.25 -15.74 -39.99
N LEU A 487 -21.48 -14.66 -40.75
CA LEU A 487 -21.24 -14.53 -42.20
C LEU A 487 -21.81 -13.20 -42.74
N GLN A 488 -21.15 -12.67 -43.78
CA GLN A 488 -21.43 -11.46 -44.59
C GLN A 488 -20.92 -10.13 -44.00
N GLY A 489 -20.16 -9.28 -44.71
CA GLY A 489 -19.69 -9.31 -46.08
C GLY A 489 -18.72 -8.14 -46.34
N MET A 490 -17.71 -8.37 -47.18
CA MET A 490 -16.76 -7.36 -47.66
C MET A 490 -17.38 -6.54 -48.80
N ARG A 491 -17.30 -5.20 -48.74
CA ARG A 491 -17.29 -4.35 -49.94
C ARG A 491 -16.21 -3.27 -49.84
N LYS A 492 -15.48 -3.14 -50.94
CA LYS A 492 -14.40 -2.17 -51.20
C LYS A 492 -15.01 -0.80 -51.50
N THR A 493 -14.43 0.26 -50.94
CA THR A 493 -14.46 1.58 -51.57
C THR A 493 -13.17 2.33 -51.26
N ARG A 494 -12.47 2.78 -52.31
CA ARG A 494 -11.33 3.69 -52.26
C ARG A 494 -11.84 5.11 -52.05
N ALA A 495 -11.17 5.88 -51.20
CA ALA A 495 -11.14 7.33 -51.30
C ALA A 495 -9.82 7.85 -50.73
N THR A 496 -9.05 8.49 -51.60
CA THR A 496 -7.83 9.24 -51.36
C THR A 496 -8.19 10.59 -50.74
N LEU A 497 -7.51 11.07 -49.70
CA LEU A 497 -7.42 12.51 -49.47
C LEU A 497 -6.14 12.90 -48.74
N ALA A 498 -5.66 14.07 -49.13
CA ALA A 498 -4.29 14.54 -49.08
C ALA A 498 -3.86 15.09 -47.72
N VAL A 499 -2.55 14.98 -47.48
CA VAL A 499 -1.81 15.65 -46.42
C VAL A 499 -1.67 17.14 -46.77
N ALA A 500 -2.09 18.02 -45.87
CA ALA A 500 -1.67 19.40 -45.85
C ALA A 500 -1.01 19.68 -44.49
N CYS A 501 0.32 19.82 -44.50
CA CYS A 501 1.07 20.38 -43.40
C CYS A 501 0.72 21.86 -43.25
N LEU A 502 0.23 22.26 -42.08
CA LEU A 502 0.31 23.64 -41.61
C LEU A 502 1.16 23.65 -40.35
N ILE A 503 2.35 24.22 -40.51
CA ILE A 503 3.23 24.62 -39.41
C ILE A 503 2.56 25.83 -38.75
N LEU A 504 2.09 25.66 -37.53
CA LEU A 504 1.80 26.76 -36.62
C LEU A 504 2.90 26.79 -35.57
N THR A 505 3.81 27.73 -35.72
CA THR A 505 4.72 28.18 -34.67
C THR A 505 3.88 28.77 -33.55
N VAL A 506 3.76 28.06 -32.42
CA VAL A 506 3.24 28.66 -31.19
C VAL A 506 4.42 29.36 -30.51
N ALA A 507 4.36 30.69 -30.50
CA ALA A 507 5.24 31.52 -29.69
C ALA A 507 5.12 31.13 -28.22
N ALA A 508 6.26 30.92 -27.55
CA ALA A 508 6.31 30.79 -26.10
C ALA A 508 5.81 32.10 -25.48
N CYS A 509 4.70 32.06 -24.75
CA CYS A 509 4.30 33.16 -23.90
C CYS A 509 5.05 33.06 -22.58
N ASP A 510 6.14 33.82 -22.43
CA ASP A 510 6.66 34.23 -21.13
C ASP A 510 5.60 35.08 -20.43
N HIS A 511 4.86 34.50 -19.50
CA HIS A 511 4.12 35.27 -18.51
C HIS A 511 5.11 35.70 -17.42
N GLN A 512 5.67 36.91 -17.53
CA GLN A 512 6.25 37.56 -16.37
C GLN A 512 5.11 37.90 -15.38
N PRO A 513 5.27 37.62 -14.08
CA PRO A 513 4.30 38.05 -13.07
C PRO A 513 4.16 39.58 -13.07
N ALA A 514 2.98 40.08 -12.68
CA ALA A 514 2.72 41.51 -12.60
C ALA A 514 3.76 42.21 -11.70
N PRO A 515 4.18 43.44 -12.02
CA PRO A 515 5.15 44.17 -11.20
C PRO A 515 4.58 44.38 -9.78
N LEU A 516 5.38 44.06 -8.77
CA LEU A 516 5.01 44.21 -7.35
C LEU A 516 4.54 45.64 -7.05
N SER A 517 3.43 45.75 -6.32
CA SER A 517 2.98 47.00 -5.69
C SER A 517 4.01 47.51 -4.68
N GLN A 518 3.89 48.77 -4.27
CA GLN A 518 4.81 49.36 -3.30
C GLN A 518 4.77 48.64 -1.94
N GLN A 519 3.61 48.11 -1.55
CA GLN A 519 3.42 47.35 -0.32
C GLN A 519 4.03 45.93 -0.42
N GLU A 520 3.77 45.20 -1.51
CA GLU A 520 4.38 43.87 -1.74
C GLU A 520 5.92 43.98 -1.80
N LYS A 521 6.45 45.06 -2.40
CA LYS A 521 7.90 45.34 -2.39
C LYS A 521 8.45 45.49 -0.96
N GLN A 522 7.73 46.14 -0.06
CA GLN A 522 8.17 46.29 1.34
C GLN A 522 8.20 44.94 2.07
N ILE A 523 7.15 44.12 1.94
CA ILE A 523 7.05 42.79 2.57
C ILE A 523 8.17 41.87 2.06
N VAL A 524 8.38 41.81 0.74
CA VAL A 524 9.45 41.00 0.15
C VAL A 524 10.82 41.53 0.57
N THR A 525 11.01 42.85 0.61
CA THR A 525 12.27 43.44 1.08
C THR A 525 12.55 43.04 2.52
N GLU A 526 11.56 43.07 3.41
CA GLU A 526 11.71 42.65 4.80
C GLU A 526 12.10 41.16 4.91
N LEU A 527 11.42 40.30 4.14
CA LEU A 527 11.68 38.86 4.10
C LEU A 527 13.06 38.48 3.56
N THR A 528 13.59 39.30 2.66
CA THR A 528 14.85 39.03 1.95
C THR A 528 16.01 39.91 2.44
N ALA A 529 15.76 40.89 3.31
CA ALA A 529 16.78 41.79 3.85
C ALA A 529 17.84 41.04 4.67
N ASN A 530 17.47 39.93 5.29
CA ASN A 530 18.34 39.15 6.18
C ASN A 530 18.34 37.66 5.80
N LEU A 531 18.63 37.36 4.54
CA LEU A 531 18.89 35.97 4.15
C LEU A 531 20.21 35.49 4.76
N LYS A 532 20.18 34.29 5.34
CA LYS A 532 21.35 33.60 5.89
C LYS A 532 21.65 32.34 5.10
N THR A 533 22.90 32.14 4.76
CA THR A 533 23.36 30.90 4.10
C THR A 533 23.20 29.69 5.02
N ARG A 534 22.52 28.66 4.53
CA ARG A 534 22.27 27.37 5.18
C ARG A 534 22.99 26.26 4.43
N CYS A 535 23.53 25.30 5.17
CA CYS A 535 24.16 24.11 4.62
C CYS A 535 23.22 22.90 4.71
N VAL A 536 22.84 22.32 3.57
CA VAL A 536 21.95 21.13 3.49
C VAL A 536 22.56 20.08 2.57
N GLY A 537 22.86 18.91 3.12
CA GLY A 537 23.65 17.89 2.44
C GLY A 537 25.00 18.44 1.98
N ARG A 538 25.20 18.49 0.66
CA ARG A 538 26.41 19.02 0.02
C ARG A 538 26.21 20.42 -0.60
N TYR A 539 25.05 21.02 -0.37
CA TYR A 539 24.64 22.29 -0.98
C TYR A 539 24.58 23.42 0.04
N LEU A 540 24.62 24.65 -0.48
CA LEU A 540 24.31 25.89 0.23
C LEU A 540 23.07 26.53 -0.38
N ILE A 541 22.22 27.08 0.47
CA ILE A 541 21.06 27.88 0.07
C ILE A 541 20.81 28.98 1.10
N ASP A 542 20.48 30.19 0.64
CA ASP A 542 20.25 31.32 1.53
C ASP A 542 18.75 31.38 1.89
N MET A 543 18.45 31.24 3.17
CA MET A 543 17.08 31.18 3.71
C MET A 543 16.80 32.40 4.58
N PRO A 544 15.54 32.83 4.77
CA PRO A 544 15.19 33.88 5.73
C PRO A 544 15.82 33.62 7.11
N GLY A 545 16.48 34.64 7.68
CA GLY A 545 17.32 34.47 8.86
C GLY A 545 16.58 33.97 10.11
N GLU A 546 15.27 34.21 10.18
CA GLU A 546 14.38 33.76 11.25
C GLU A 546 13.85 32.33 11.06
N ALA A 547 14.06 31.73 9.88
CA ALA A 547 13.59 30.37 9.62
C ALA A 547 14.36 29.36 10.46
N VAL A 548 13.62 28.50 11.16
CA VAL A 548 14.14 27.41 11.97
C VAL A 548 14.30 26.17 11.12
N GLU A 549 15.44 25.51 11.25
CA GLU A 549 15.76 24.26 10.57
C GLU A 549 15.23 23.04 11.35
N SER A 550 14.56 22.11 10.66
CA SER A 550 14.14 20.80 11.20
C SER A 550 14.38 19.71 10.16
N GLY A 551 14.69 18.48 10.56
CA GLY A 551 14.99 17.45 9.56
C GLY A 551 15.63 16.19 10.13
N TYR A 552 16.01 15.28 9.23
CA TYR A 552 16.74 14.07 9.55
C TYR A 552 17.75 13.74 8.45
N ALA A 553 18.72 12.89 8.79
CA ALA A 553 19.64 12.30 7.83
C ALA A 553 19.63 10.77 7.93
N LYS A 554 19.90 10.11 6.81
CA LYS A 554 20.18 8.68 6.76
C LYS A 554 21.48 8.47 5.99
N ILE A 555 22.49 7.96 6.68
CA ILE A 555 23.84 7.79 6.11
C ILE A 555 24.27 6.35 6.29
N GLN A 556 24.67 5.68 5.20
CA GLN A 556 25.04 4.26 5.19
C GLN A 556 23.95 3.35 5.79
N GLY A 557 22.68 3.75 5.61
CA GLY A 557 21.51 3.06 6.15
C GLY A 557 21.22 3.31 7.63
N VAL A 558 22.04 4.11 8.33
CA VAL A 558 21.83 4.51 9.72
C VAL A 558 21.00 5.79 9.76
N SER A 559 19.86 5.78 10.46
CA SER A 559 19.08 6.99 10.71
C SER A 559 19.77 7.83 11.79
N ILE A 560 19.90 9.14 11.56
CA ILE A 560 20.58 10.09 12.43
C ILE A 560 19.61 11.22 12.80
N GLU A 561 19.38 11.38 14.10
CA GLU A 561 18.63 12.48 14.69
C GLU A 561 19.58 13.34 15.51
N ALA A 562 19.51 14.66 15.37
CA ALA A 562 20.22 15.60 16.23
C ALA A 562 19.21 16.45 17.02
N LYS A 563 19.51 16.71 18.29
CA LYS A 563 18.69 17.54 19.18
C LYS A 563 19.58 18.45 20.02
N ALA A 564 19.32 19.76 19.98
CA ALA A 564 20.02 20.71 20.84
C ALA A 564 19.70 20.43 22.32
N MET A 565 20.72 20.24 23.14
CA MET A 565 20.60 20.04 24.58
C MET A 565 21.95 20.18 25.30
N THR A 566 21.91 20.42 26.61
CA THR A 566 23.12 20.43 27.45
C THR A 566 23.70 19.02 27.59
N GLU A 567 25.01 18.95 27.86
CA GLU A 567 25.69 17.68 28.11
C GLU A 567 25.09 16.93 29.30
N ASP A 568 24.73 17.64 30.38
CA ASP A 568 24.08 17.05 31.55
C ASP A 568 22.71 16.45 31.22
N ALA A 569 21.90 17.15 30.40
CA ALA A 569 20.61 16.62 29.96
C ALA A 569 20.80 15.37 29.08
N TRP A 570 21.85 15.34 28.24
CA TRP A 570 22.21 14.15 27.48
C TRP A 570 22.63 12.99 28.39
N ARG A 571 23.49 13.24 29.38
CA ARG A 571 23.91 12.23 30.38
C ARG A 571 22.71 11.65 31.11
N GLN A 572 21.75 12.50 31.49
CA GLN A 572 20.48 12.07 32.10
C GLN A 572 19.62 11.25 31.15
N GLU A 573 19.48 11.68 29.89
CA GLU A 573 18.71 10.94 28.85
C GLU A 573 19.29 9.54 28.62
N VAL A 574 20.61 9.43 28.49
CA VAL A 574 21.31 8.15 28.32
C VAL A 574 21.14 7.26 29.56
N ALA A 575 21.31 7.81 30.77
CA ALA A 575 21.14 7.05 32.01
C ALA A 575 19.69 6.55 32.19
N GLN A 576 18.69 7.39 31.88
CA GLN A 576 17.28 7.00 31.92
C GLN A 576 16.96 5.93 30.87
N ARG A 577 17.50 6.08 29.65
CA ARG A 577 17.34 5.07 28.59
C ARG A 577 17.95 3.75 29.01
N GLU A 578 19.15 3.75 29.58
CA GLU A 578 19.81 2.54 30.08
C GLU A 578 18.99 1.88 31.20
N ALA A 579 18.51 2.66 32.18
CA ALA A 579 17.68 2.15 33.25
C ALA A 579 16.38 1.52 32.71
N ALA A 580 15.74 2.17 31.73
CA ALA A 580 14.53 1.64 31.09
C ALA A 580 14.80 0.34 30.32
N LEU A 581 15.91 0.27 29.57
CA LEU A 581 16.30 -0.94 28.84
C LEU A 581 16.65 -2.09 29.80
N LYS A 582 17.36 -1.81 30.91
CA LYS A 582 17.68 -2.79 31.96
C LYS A 582 16.43 -3.29 32.71
N ALA A 583 15.45 -2.42 32.94
CA ALA A 583 14.19 -2.78 33.60
C ALA A 583 13.26 -3.59 32.70
N THR A 584 13.41 -3.48 31.39
CA THR A 584 12.56 -4.17 30.41
C THR A 584 12.98 -5.64 30.31
N LYS A 585 12.02 -6.54 30.50
CA LYS A 585 12.21 -7.98 30.33
C LYS A 585 11.56 -8.42 29.03
N SER A 586 12.27 -9.26 28.26
CA SER A 586 11.67 -9.96 27.13
C SER A 586 10.53 -10.86 27.61
N ARG A 587 9.64 -11.24 26.70
CA ARG A 587 8.59 -12.22 26.99
C ARG A 587 9.13 -13.66 27.15
N ASP A 588 10.32 -13.94 26.63
CA ASP A 588 11.01 -15.22 26.77
C ASP A 588 12.25 -15.09 27.67
N ALA A 589 13.01 -16.18 27.78
CA ALA A 589 14.17 -16.26 28.66
C ALA A 589 15.39 -15.44 28.18
N TYR A 590 15.35 -14.88 26.96
CA TYR A 590 16.48 -14.14 26.41
C TYR A 590 16.45 -12.68 26.86
N PRO A 591 17.61 -12.04 27.05
CA PRO A 591 17.66 -10.66 27.51
C PRO A 591 17.00 -9.71 26.50
N PHE A 592 16.42 -8.62 27.01
CA PHE A 592 15.93 -7.54 26.15
C PHE A 592 17.07 -6.60 25.74
N LEU A 593 17.94 -6.28 26.69
CA LEU A 593 19.18 -5.54 26.51
C LEU A 593 20.34 -6.53 26.42
N TYR A 594 20.98 -6.61 25.26
CA TYR A 594 22.13 -7.49 25.01
C TYR A 594 23.44 -6.84 25.43
N GLU A 595 23.61 -5.55 25.11
CA GLU A 595 24.84 -4.82 25.38
C GLU A 595 24.53 -3.34 25.60
N ALA A 596 25.29 -2.72 26.51
CA ALA A 596 25.29 -1.29 26.72
C ALA A 596 26.70 -0.86 27.12
N GLY A 597 27.17 0.28 26.61
CA GLY A 597 28.47 0.78 27.00
C GLY A 597 28.92 2.01 26.25
N LYS A 598 30.14 2.44 26.54
CA LYS A 598 30.79 3.55 25.83
C LYS A 598 31.21 3.09 24.45
N ALA A 599 30.82 3.83 23.41
CA ALA A 599 31.36 3.62 22.06
C ALA A 599 32.75 4.28 21.95
N ARG A 600 33.36 4.19 20.76
CA ARG A 600 34.60 4.93 20.50
C ARG A 600 34.31 6.42 20.34
N GLY A 601 35.18 7.26 20.89
CA GLY A 601 35.03 8.72 20.91
C GLY A 601 34.52 9.27 22.25
N GLU A 602 34.68 10.58 22.43
CA GLU A 602 34.21 11.29 23.62
C GLU A 602 32.69 11.43 23.64
N ASN A 603 32.12 11.41 24.85
CA ASN A 603 30.68 11.57 25.07
C ASN A 603 29.82 10.68 24.17
N THR A 604 30.24 9.42 24.00
CA THR A 604 29.48 8.42 23.24
C THR A 604 28.95 7.33 24.15
N TYR A 605 27.80 6.77 23.78
CA TYR A 605 27.22 5.60 24.42
C TYR A 605 26.44 4.79 23.39
N TYR A 606 26.18 3.53 23.64
CA TYR A 606 25.33 2.73 22.77
C TYR A 606 24.57 1.67 23.53
N PHE A 607 23.52 1.19 22.88
CA PHE A 607 22.71 0.08 23.32
C PHE A 607 22.52 -0.88 22.15
N ILE A 608 22.61 -2.18 22.44
CA ILE A 608 22.14 -3.24 21.56
C ILE A 608 21.03 -3.95 22.28
N HIS A 609 19.81 -3.81 21.77
CA HIS A 609 18.62 -4.37 22.40
C HIS A 609 17.66 -4.91 21.36
N ARG A 610 16.61 -5.59 21.79
CA ARG A 610 15.70 -6.34 20.92
C ARG A 610 14.72 -5.48 20.10
N GLY A 611 14.73 -4.15 20.30
CA GLY A 611 13.71 -3.23 19.79
C GLY A 611 12.43 -3.29 20.62
N THR A 612 11.64 -4.36 20.47
CA THR A 612 10.39 -4.61 21.21
C THR A 612 10.46 -5.93 21.97
N ILE A 613 9.63 -6.09 23.01
CA ILE A 613 9.60 -7.32 23.82
C ILE A 613 9.05 -8.55 23.07
N TYR A 614 8.55 -8.35 21.83
CA TYR A 614 7.93 -9.38 20.99
C TYR A 614 8.82 -9.86 19.85
N ASN A 615 9.86 -9.10 19.51
CA ASN A 615 10.75 -9.43 18.40
C ASN A 615 11.48 -10.75 18.66
N ASP A 616 11.99 -11.42 17.64
CA ASP A 616 12.81 -12.64 17.77
C ASP A 616 14.11 -12.38 18.56
N PRO A 617 14.69 -13.34 19.33
CA PRO A 617 15.89 -13.08 20.11
C PRO A 617 17.15 -12.94 19.25
N SER A 618 17.10 -13.19 17.94
CA SER A 618 18.17 -12.84 17.00
C SER A 618 18.19 -11.35 16.64
N ARG A 619 17.09 -10.60 16.86
CA ARG A 619 17.03 -9.20 16.41
C ARG A 619 17.95 -8.32 17.26
N ARG A 620 18.66 -7.40 16.59
CA ARG A 620 19.61 -6.46 17.21
C ARG A 620 19.29 -5.05 16.72
N TYR A 621 18.59 -4.29 17.55
CA TYR A 621 18.39 -2.86 17.36
C TYR A 621 19.57 -2.13 18.03
N ILE A 622 20.36 -1.43 17.21
CA ILE A 622 21.56 -0.74 17.64
C ILE A 622 21.23 0.75 17.74
N GLU A 623 21.27 1.28 18.97
CA GLU A 623 21.09 2.69 19.28
C GLU A 623 22.44 3.29 19.67
N GLY A 624 22.93 4.27 18.92
CA GLY A 624 24.15 5.01 19.22
C GLY A 624 23.84 6.43 19.68
N TYR A 625 24.46 6.87 20.76
CA TYR A 625 24.33 8.21 21.32
C TYR A 625 25.68 8.93 21.27
N LYS A 626 25.67 10.20 20.90
CA LYS A 626 26.80 11.12 21.09
C LYS A 626 26.32 12.47 21.56
N TRP A 627 27.08 13.13 22.43
CA TRP A 627 26.95 14.57 22.62
C TRP A 627 28.18 15.29 22.08
N ASP A 628 27.97 16.32 21.27
CA ASP A 628 29.02 17.17 20.72
C ASP A 628 28.49 18.57 20.46
N ARG A 629 29.24 19.60 20.91
CA ARG A 629 28.97 21.01 20.61
C ARG A 629 27.52 21.46 20.85
N GLY A 630 26.90 20.99 21.94
CA GLY A 630 25.52 21.36 22.31
C GLY A 630 24.41 20.53 21.66
N TYR A 631 24.76 19.46 20.95
CA TYR A 631 23.80 18.57 20.29
C TYR A 631 23.95 17.13 20.74
N ARG A 632 22.82 16.47 21.01
CA ARG A 632 22.71 15.02 21.11
C ARG A 632 22.44 14.44 19.74
N PHE A 633 23.28 13.50 19.33
CA PHE A 633 23.03 12.59 18.21
C PHE A 633 22.43 11.28 18.70
N LEU A 634 21.42 10.80 18.00
CA LEU A 634 20.87 9.46 18.13
C LEU A 634 20.90 8.76 16.79
N LEU A 635 21.64 7.66 16.73
CA LEU A 635 21.84 6.81 15.57
C LEU A 635 21.04 5.54 15.77
N LYS A 636 20.32 5.09 14.74
CA LYS A 636 19.51 3.89 14.80
C LYS A 636 19.70 3.04 13.56
N ILE A 637 19.97 1.75 13.77
CA ILE A 637 20.00 0.75 12.71
C ILE A 637 19.58 -0.62 13.24
N GLU A 638 19.01 -1.42 12.34
CA GLU A 638 18.63 -2.80 12.63
C GLU A 638 19.66 -3.79 12.08
N ALA A 639 19.89 -4.85 12.84
CA ALA A 639 20.72 -5.99 12.50
C ALA A 639 20.12 -7.30 13.07
N TYR A 640 20.76 -8.42 12.75
CA TYR A 640 20.39 -9.75 13.21
C TYR A 640 21.64 -10.52 13.66
N ASP A 641 21.48 -11.36 14.67
CA ASP A 641 22.45 -12.28 15.24
C ASP A 641 21.77 -13.62 15.56
N TYR A 642 21.77 -14.50 14.57
CA TYR A 642 21.20 -15.85 14.66
C TYR A 642 22.13 -16.85 15.37
N LEU A 643 23.26 -16.40 15.90
CA LEU A 643 24.17 -17.26 16.67
C LEU A 643 23.87 -17.20 18.17
N HIS A 644 23.13 -16.17 18.63
CA HIS A 644 22.82 -15.97 20.05
C HIS A 644 21.36 -15.52 20.25
N PRO A 645 20.43 -16.43 20.58
CA PRO A 645 20.64 -17.88 20.66
C PRO A 645 20.98 -18.51 19.30
N ASP A 646 21.63 -19.67 19.34
CA ASP A 646 21.91 -20.41 18.12
C ASP A 646 20.60 -20.85 17.45
N GLN A 647 20.32 -20.24 16.31
CA GLN A 647 19.21 -20.51 15.42
C GLN A 647 19.73 -21.02 14.06
N THR A 648 20.98 -21.50 13.99
CA THR A 648 21.60 -21.92 12.73
C THR A 648 20.99 -23.18 12.14
N ASP A 649 20.29 -23.97 12.94
CA ASP A 649 19.47 -25.09 12.49
C ASP A 649 18.16 -24.66 11.81
N GLU A 650 17.78 -23.38 11.92
CA GLU A 650 16.59 -22.88 11.23
C GLU A 650 16.81 -22.86 9.70
N PRO A 651 15.90 -23.46 8.89
CA PRO A 651 16.08 -23.58 7.45
C PRO A 651 16.31 -22.26 6.70
N ILE A 652 15.79 -21.15 7.24
CA ILE A 652 16.00 -19.82 6.67
C ILE A 652 17.42 -19.29 6.96
N VAL A 653 17.94 -19.53 8.16
CA VAL A 653 19.27 -19.10 8.63
C VAL A 653 20.37 -19.91 7.94
N GLN A 654 20.14 -21.19 7.66
CA GLN A 654 21.06 -22.03 6.90
C GLN A 654 21.39 -21.42 5.52
N LYS A 655 20.38 -20.84 4.86
CA LYS A 655 20.49 -20.20 3.54
C LYS A 655 21.14 -18.81 3.60
N MET A 656 21.29 -18.21 4.78
CA MET A 656 21.92 -16.89 4.93
C MET A 656 23.44 -17.00 4.87
N THR A 657 24.05 -16.12 4.07
CA THR A 657 25.50 -15.95 4.00
C THR A 657 26.05 -15.25 5.25
N VAL A 658 25.30 -14.28 5.80
CA VAL A 658 25.64 -13.57 7.03
C VAL A 658 24.64 -13.94 8.12
N LYS A 659 25.07 -14.79 9.07
CA LYS A 659 24.24 -15.25 10.21
C LYS A 659 24.33 -14.32 11.42
N ASN A 660 25.39 -13.53 11.50
CA ASN A 660 25.51 -12.45 12.49
C ASN A 660 26.00 -11.18 11.81
N GLY A 661 25.08 -10.25 11.56
CA GLY A 661 25.35 -8.94 10.98
C GLY A 661 25.56 -7.83 12.02
N ALA A 662 25.34 -8.12 13.31
CA ALA A 662 25.36 -7.11 14.36
C ALA A 662 26.75 -6.45 14.52
N PRO A 663 27.89 -7.18 14.54
CA PRO A 663 29.21 -6.56 14.61
C PRO A 663 29.48 -5.58 13.46
N GLY A 664 29.10 -5.95 12.23
CA GLY A 664 29.29 -5.09 11.05
C GLY A 664 28.47 -3.81 11.13
N LYS A 665 27.21 -3.90 11.54
CA LYS A 665 26.32 -2.74 11.71
C LYS A 665 26.73 -1.86 12.90
N SER A 666 27.15 -2.46 14.00
CA SER A 666 27.71 -1.73 15.16
C SER A 666 28.98 -0.97 14.77
N ALA A 667 29.87 -1.57 13.97
CA ALA A 667 31.07 -0.91 13.48
C ALA A 667 30.75 0.33 12.63
N VAL A 668 29.71 0.27 11.78
CA VAL A 668 29.22 1.43 11.02
C VAL A 668 28.72 2.53 11.97
N VAL A 669 27.85 2.19 12.93
CA VAL A 669 27.33 3.15 13.92
C VAL A 669 28.48 3.81 14.70
N PHE A 670 29.43 3.02 15.20
CA PHE A 670 30.55 3.56 15.97
C PHE A 670 31.47 4.43 15.13
N SER A 671 31.73 4.06 13.87
CA SER A 671 32.51 4.92 12.97
C SER A 671 31.81 6.25 12.68
N LEU A 672 30.46 6.27 12.61
CA LEU A 672 29.71 7.50 12.45
C LEU A 672 29.77 8.34 13.73
N LEU A 673 29.56 7.74 14.92
CA LEU A 673 29.67 8.44 16.20
C LEU A 673 31.03 9.13 16.34
N GLU A 674 32.14 8.47 16.00
CA GLU A 674 33.48 9.08 16.07
C GLU A 674 33.57 10.38 15.24
N LYS A 675 32.98 10.40 14.04
CA LYS A 675 33.15 11.47 13.05
C LYS A 675 32.11 12.59 13.14
N LEU A 676 30.90 12.27 13.62
CA LEU A 676 29.79 13.21 13.69
C LEU A 676 30.14 14.43 14.54
N ARG A 677 29.81 15.62 14.03
CA ARG A 677 30.04 16.89 14.70
C ARG A 677 28.75 17.67 14.85
N GLY A 678 28.50 18.17 16.06
CA GLY A 678 27.43 19.12 16.34
C GLY A 678 27.68 20.41 15.57
N ARG A 679 26.63 20.96 14.96
CA ARG A 679 26.74 22.15 14.12
C ARG A 679 25.52 23.02 14.33
N SER A 680 25.73 24.32 14.58
CA SER A 680 24.65 25.29 14.57
C SER A 680 24.17 25.52 13.13
N GLN A 681 22.92 25.93 12.95
CA GLN A 681 22.36 26.18 11.61
C GLN A 681 23.12 27.25 10.79
N ASP A 682 23.90 28.12 11.44
CA ASP A 682 24.67 29.22 10.83
C ASP A 682 26.13 28.81 10.51
N ASP A 683 26.63 27.68 11.03
CA ASP A 683 28.01 27.24 10.82
C ASP A 683 28.15 26.52 9.46
N ILE A 684 29.09 26.92 8.61
CA ILE A 684 29.28 26.35 7.26
C ILE A 684 30.64 25.64 7.21
N PRO A 685 30.65 24.29 7.18
CA PRO A 685 31.90 23.54 7.10
C PRO A 685 32.66 23.80 5.80
N THR A 686 33.97 23.98 5.89
CA THR A 686 34.85 24.20 4.74
C THR A 686 35.46 22.90 4.18
N GLU A 687 35.39 21.82 4.95
CA GLU A 687 35.88 20.49 4.57
C GLU A 687 34.80 19.63 3.91
N ALA A 688 35.20 18.52 3.30
CA ALA A 688 34.29 17.57 2.65
C ALA A 688 33.35 16.89 3.64
N GLY A 689 32.06 16.84 3.29
CA GLY A 689 31.07 16.17 4.13
C GLY A 689 29.64 16.63 3.94
N VAL A 690 28.75 15.97 4.68
CA VAL A 690 27.30 16.10 4.58
C VAL A 690 26.76 16.90 5.76
N CYS A 691 26.14 18.05 5.50
CA CYS A 691 25.39 18.82 6.49
C CYS A 691 23.97 18.26 6.65
N PHE A 692 23.48 18.26 7.87
CA PHE A 692 22.08 18.00 8.17
C PHE A 692 21.68 18.81 9.40
N THR A 693 20.41 18.75 9.77
CA THR A 693 19.90 19.55 10.89
C THR A 693 20.60 19.18 12.18
N GLY A 694 21.24 20.18 12.81
CA GLY A 694 22.00 20.05 14.04
C GLY A 694 23.35 19.31 13.93
N GLY A 695 23.79 18.93 12.72
CA GLY A 695 24.99 18.12 12.57
C GLY A 695 25.72 18.19 11.24
N PHE A 696 26.93 17.63 11.25
CA PHE A 696 27.80 17.49 10.10
C PHE A 696 28.53 16.14 10.16
N LEU A 697 28.57 15.43 9.04
CA LEU A 697 29.41 14.25 8.87
C LEU A 697 30.55 14.56 7.89
N PRO A 698 31.80 14.64 8.37
CA PRO A 698 32.98 14.75 7.52
C PRO A 698 33.18 13.46 6.73
N ALA A 699 33.09 13.56 5.41
CA ALA A 699 33.21 12.43 4.50
C ALA A 699 33.46 12.90 3.06
N PRO A 700 34.29 12.16 2.28
CA PRO A 700 34.34 12.37 0.84
C PRO A 700 32.96 12.10 0.21
N ALA A 701 32.73 12.61 -1.00
CA ALA A 701 31.55 12.29 -1.79
C ALA A 701 31.38 10.78 -1.97
N GLY A 702 30.22 10.24 -1.56
CA GLY A 702 29.89 8.83 -1.68
C GLY A 702 28.41 8.59 -1.94
N ASN A 703 28.05 7.31 -2.01
CA ASN A 703 26.68 6.81 -2.06
C ASN A 703 26.13 6.54 -0.66
N ASN A 704 24.83 6.30 -0.55
CA ASN A 704 24.05 6.07 0.67
C ASN A 704 23.98 7.29 1.59
N GLU A 705 23.68 8.45 1.02
CA GLU A 705 23.47 9.70 1.73
C GLU A 705 22.06 10.21 1.44
N GLU A 706 21.28 10.47 2.48
CA GLU A 706 19.93 11.04 2.34
C GLU A 706 19.76 12.11 3.40
N VAL A 707 19.40 13.32 2.98
CA VAL A 707 19.14 14.45 3.88
C VAL A 707 17.81 15.08 3.52
N ASN A 708 16.94 15.23 4.52
CA ASN A 708 15.69 15.96 4.42
C ASN A 708 15.68 17.09 5.46
N THR A 709 15.44 18.30 5.00
CA THR A 709 15.46 19.51 5.83
C THR A 709 14.28 20.41 5.49
N GLY A 710 13.45 20.70 6.48
CA GLY A 710 12.41 21.72 6.42
C GLY A 710 12.85 23.03 7.07
N PHE A 711 12.41 24.15 6.50
CA PHE A 711 12.55 25.49 7.08
C PHE A 711 11.18 26.13 7.25
N PHE A 712 10.92 26.68 8.43
CA PHE A 712 9.67 27.39 8.73
C PHE A 712 9.90 28.42 9.84
N ASN A 713 9.02 29.41 9.95
CA ASN A 713 9.02 30.34 11.08
C ASN A 713 7.86 29.98 12.03
N PRO A 714 8.14 29.64 13.31
CA PRO A 714 7.13 29.16 14.24
C PRO A 714 6.18 30.26 14.74
N THR A 715 6.50 31.54 14.53
CA THR A 715 5.79 32.68 15.12
C THR A 715 5.20 33.64 14.08
N HIS A 716 5.85 33.80 12.93
CA HIS A 716 5.45 34.72 11.87
C HIS A 716 5.29 33.95 10.56
N MET A 717 4.21 34.17 9.81
CA MET A 717 3.92 33.49 8.52
C MET A 717 4.10 31.96 8.60
N ARG A 718 3.38 31.35 9.56
CA ARG A 718 3.50 29.92 9.93
C ARG A 718 3.08 28.95 8.82
N ASP A 719 2.43 29.44 7.78
CA ASP A 719 2.04 28.72 6.58
C ASP A 719 3.09 28.74 5.47
N VAL A 720 4.18 29.50 5.61
CA VAL A 720 5.31 29.54 4.67
C VAL A 720 6.33 28.46 5.05
N ILE A 721 6.27 27.33 4.36
CA ILE A 721 7.06 26.13 4.67
C ILE A 721 7.93 25.77 3.48
N TRP A 722 9.22 25.58 3.75
CA TRP A 722 10.19 25.09 2.78
C TRP A 722 10.57 23.65 3.11
N SER A 723 10.73 22.82 2.09
CA SER A 723 11.24 21.45 2.23
C SER A 723 12.37 21.24 1.24
N VAL A 724 13.50 20.72 1.72
CA VAL A 724 14.69 20.40 0.92
C VAL A 724 15.00 18.93 1.08
N PHE A 725 15.31 18.27 -0.04
CA PHE A 725 15.77 16.89 -0.08
C PHE A 725 17.00 16.76 -0.97
N THR A 726 17.96 15.94 -0.54
CA THR A 726 19.13 15.63 -1.36
C THR A 726 19.64 14.21 -1.12
N SER A 727 20.01 13.55 -2.22
CA SER A 727 20.62 12.22 -2.21
C SER A 727 21.39 11.94 -3.50
N PRO A 728 22.58 11.32 -3.45
CA PRO A 728 23.31 10.90 -4.64
C PRO A 728 22.77 9.61 -5.26
N ASP A 729 21.91 8.88 -4.54
CA ASP A 729 21.34 7.60 -4.98
C ASP A 729 19.95 7.75 -5.61
N PHE A 730 19.39 8.96 -5.56
CA PHE A 730 18.07 9.27 -6.10
C PHE A 730 18.16 9.86 -7.50
N LEU A 731 17.31 9.38 -8.41
CA LEU A 731 17.19 9.81 -9.81
C LEU A 731 15.70 9.86 -10.19
N GLU A 732 15.34 10.84 -11.00
CA GLU A 732 14.03 10.96 -11.64
C GLU A 732 14.12 10.60 -13.12
N ASP A 733 13.03 10.08 -13.68
CA ASP A 733 12.95 9.71 -15.10
C ASP A 733 12.80 10.95 -16.02
N THR A 734 12.38 12.09 -15.47
CA THR A 734 12.15 13.34 -16.21
C THR A 734 12.39 14.56 -15.31
N THR A 735 12.47 15.75 -15.91
CA THR A 735 12.61 17.01 -15.18
C THR A 735 11.26 17.55 -14.69
N VAL A 736 11.23 18.33 -13.61
CA VAL A 736 10.02 18.92 -13.03
C VAL A 736 9.32 19.84 -14.02
N SER A 737 10.07 20.58 -14.86
CA SER A 737 9.48 21.38 -15.94
C SER A 737 8.79 20.53 -17.01
N ARG A 738 9.39 19.39 -17.39
CA ARG A 738 8.76 18.45 -18.34
C ARG A 738 7.57 17.75 -17.71
N HIS A 739 7.65 17.42 -16.42
CA HIS A 739 6.52 16.91 -15.67
C HIS A 739 5.37 17.92 -15.67
N ALA A 740 5.64 19.20 -15.42
CA ALA A 740 4.66 20.29 -15.47
C ALA A 740 4.01 20.50 -16.85
N ASP A 741 4.66 20.05 -17.92
CA ASP A 741 4.12 20.06 -19.28
C ASP A 741 3.33 18.81 -19.66
N SER A 742 3.36 17.78 -18.82
CA SER A 742 2.55 16.58 -19.01
C SER A 742 1.05 16.90 -18.91
N ALA A 743 0.25 16.14 -19.65
CA ALA A 743 -1.21 16.30 -19.59
C ALA A 743 -1.74 15.99 -18.19
N GLU A 744 -1.08 15.07 -17.48
CA GLU A 744 -1.34 14.65 -16.11
C GLU A 744 -1.16 15.80 -15.11
N ALA A 745 -0.03 16.51 -15.18
CA ALA A 745 0.26 17.63 -14.29
C ALA A 745 -0.71 18.80 -14.52
N ARG A 746 -1.02 19.10 -15.79
CA ARG A 746 -2.01 20.14 -16.15
C ARG A 746 -3.42 19.78 -15.66
N ALA A 747 -3.81 18.51 -15.76
CA ALA A 747 -5.10 18.02 -15.26
C ALA A 747 -5.17 18.05 -13.72
N ALA A 748 -4.10 17.61 -13.03
CA ALA A 748 -4.01 17.67 -11.58
C ALA A 748 -4.08 19.11 -11.07
N LEU A 749 -3.34 20.03 -11.71
CA LEU A 749 -3.37 21.44 -11.37
C LEU A 749 -4.77 22.03 -11.53
N LYS A 750 -5.45 21.73 -12.64
CA LYS A 750 -6.84 22.15 -12.87
C LYS A 750 -7.82 21.55 -11.84
N ALA A 751 -7.64 20.30 -11.44
CA ALA A 751 -8.50 19.64 -10.45
C ALA A 751 -8.39 20.28 -9.05
N MET A 752 -7.23 20.84 -8.72
CA MET A 752 -7.02 21.63 -7.51
C MET A 752 -7.43 23.09 -7.70
N ASN A 753 -8.21 23.40 -8.74
CA ASN A 753 -8.56 24.76 -9.16
C ASN A 753 -7.33 25.69 -9.25
N GLY A 754 -6.22 25.12 -9.71
CA GLY A 754 -4.92 25.74 -9.72
C GLY A 754 -4.55 26.35 -11.06
N LYS A 755 -3.52 27.20 -10.99
CA LYS A 755 -3.06 28.03 -12.10
C LYS A 755 -1.53 27.98 -12.16
N ASP A 756 -1.00 27.76 -13.36
CA ASP A 756 0.43 27.87 -13.61
C ASP A 756 0.88 29.31 -13.34
N VAL A 757 1.94 29.46 -12.55
CA VAL A 757 2.57 30.75 -12.27
C VAL A 757 3.82 30.89 -13.12
N ARG A 758 4.74 29.91 -13.07
CA ARG A 758 5.98 29.90 -13.87
C ARG A 758 6.55 28.49 -13.95
N LYS A 759 7.22 28.12 -15.05
CA LYS A 759 7.98 26.87 -15.16
C LYS A 759 9.08 27.00 -16.20
N GLY A 760 10.16 26.25 -16.06
CA GLY A 760 11.23 26.26 -17.04
C GLY A 760 12.58 25.82 -16.49
N ALA A 761 13.62 26.02 -17.30
CA ALA A 761 15.00 25.88 -16.85
C ALA A 761 15.39 27.07 -15.96
N VAL A 762 16.25 26.80 -14.96
CA VAL A 762 16.79 27.83 -14.07
C VAL A 762 18.30 27.85 -14.21
N GLU A 763 18.85 29.02 -14.50
CA GLU A 763 20.28 29.24 -14.53
C GLU A 763 20.81 29.34 -13.09
N LEU A 764 21.59 28.32 -12.69
CA LEU A 764 22.27 28.25 -11.40
C LEU A 764 23.75 27.97 -11.61
N SER A 765 24.59 28.43 -10.67
CA SER A 765 26.04 28.29 -10.76
C SER A 765 26.47 26.81 -10.77
N GLY A 766 26.72 26.27 -11.97
CA GLY A 766 27.18 24.90 -12.18
C GLY A 766 26.14 23.80 -11.96
N LEU A 767 24.85 24.14 -11.84
CA LEU A 767 23.77 23.17 -11.60
C LEU A 767 22.74 23.22 -12.73
N LYS A 768 22.38 22.06 -13.25
CA LYS A 768 21.24 21.94 -14.18
C LYS A 768 19.98 21.79 -13.36
N ALA A 769 19.17 22.84 -13.30
CA ALA A 769 17.93 22.85 -12.55
C ALA A 769 16.73 23.25 -13.40
N THR A 770 15.57 22.73 -13.03
CA THR A 770 14.29 23.15 -13.57
C THR A 770 13.30 23.44 -12.45
N GLU A 771 12.32 24.32 -12.70
CA GLU A 771 11.31 24.70 -11.72
C GLU A 771 9.88 24.61 -12.27
N TRP A 772 8.92 24.48 -11.35
CA TRP A 772 7.49 24.62 -11.59
C TRP A 772 6.82 25.29 -10.39
N LEU A 773 6.14 26.41 -10.64
CA LEU A 773 5.44 27.24 -9.69
C LEU A 773 3.97 27.26 -10.06
N TYR A 774 3.10 26.95 -9.10
CA TYR A 774 1.67 27.03 -9.30
C TYR A 774 0.91 27.42 -8.03
N GLU A 775 -0.24 28.06 -8.22
CA GLU A 775 -1.23 28.34 -7.19
C GLU A 775 -2.30 27.25 -7.23
N SER A 776 -2.84 26.81 -6.09
CA SER A 776 -3.92 25.80 -6.04
C SER A 776 -4.73 25.82 -4.73
N LEU A 777 -5.84 25.10 -4.69
CA LEU A 777 -6.54 24.75 -3.44
C LEU A 777 -5.80 23.59 -2.75
N LYS A 778 -5.49 23.78 -1.47
CA LYS A 778 -4.87 22.78 -0.59
C LYS A 778 -5.93 22.07 0.27
N PRO A 779 -5.61 20.91 0.86
CA PRO A 779 -6.51 20.22 1.79
C PRO A 779 -7.06 21.16 2.88
N GLY A 780 -8.36 21.08 3.15
CA GLY A 780 -9.06 22.00 4.06
C GLY A 780 -9.63 23.28 3.39
N ASP A 781 -9.71 23.29 2.05
CA ASP A 781 -10.25 24.36 1.22
C ASP A 781 -9.54 25.71 1.36
N GLY A 782 -8.26 25.72 1.77
CA GLY A 782 -7.44 26.93 1.79
C GLY A 782 -6.68 27.09 0.47
N ARG A 783 -6.71 28.28 -0.12
CA ARG A 783 -5.89 28.60 -1.31
C ARG A 783 -4.43 28.78 -0.91
N GLY A 784 -3.49 28.56 -1.82
CA GLY A 784 -2.07 28.76 -1.57
C GLY A 784 -1.17 28.28 -2.71
N ASP A 785 0.13 28.52 -2.57
CA ASP A 785 1.13 28.28 -3.59
C ASP A 785 1.93 26.98 -3.34
N THR A 786 2.41 26.36 -4.42
CA THR A 786 3.38 25.25 -4.36
C THR A 786 4.42 25.45 -5.45
N PHE A 787 5.65 25.73 -5.03
CA PHE A 787 6.76 26.04 -5.92
C PHE A 787 7.86 25.03 -5.73
N SER A 788 8.31 24.39 -6.80
CA SER A 788 9.31 23.34 -6.75
C SER A 788 10.46 23.64 -7.70
N ILE A 789 11.70 23.39 -7.26
CA ILE A 789 12.91 23.38 -8.09
C ILE A 789 13.64 22.07 -7.82
N ALA A 790 14.15 21.44 -8.86
CA ALA A 790 15.00 20.27 -8.73
C ALA A 790 16.24 20.39 -9.63
N ALA A 791 17.36 19.87 -9.13
CA ALA A 791 18.66 19.90 -9.78
C ALA A 791 19.26 18.49 -9.87
N ASN A 792 20.02 18.25 -10.95
CA ASN A 792 20.63 16.95 -11.27
C ASN A 792 19.61 15.80 -11.38
N GLU A 793 18.37 16.12 -11.74
CA GLU A 793 17.19 15.23 -11.73
C GLU A 793 17.45 13.86 -12.38
N THR A 794 18.03 13.87 -13.57
CA THR A 794 18.31 12.67 -14.38
C THR A 794 19.79 12.27 -14.38
N THR A 795 20.62 12.95 -13.60
CA THR A 795 22.10 12.84 -13.67
C THR A 795 22.79 12.77 -12.30
N SER A 796 22.01 12.59 -11.23
CA SER A 796 22.48 12.45 -9.85
C SER A 796 23.59 11.41 -9.69
N ARG A 797 24.57 11.76 -8.87
CA ARG A 797 25.76 10.97 -8.51
C ARG A 797 26.45 11.62 -7.32
N PRO A 798 27.41 10.96 -6.63
CA PRO A 798 28.10 11.53 -5.47
C PRO A 798 28.67 12.94 -5.65
N ALA A 799 29.25 13.23 -6.82
CA ALA A 799 29.83 14.54 -7.12
C ALA A 799 28.79 15.63 -7.42
N THR A 800 27.57 15.24 -7.80
CA THR A 800 26.45 16.15 -8.12
C THR A 800 25.15 15.50 -7.66
N PRO A 801 24.89 15.41 -6.34
CA PRO A 801 23.72 14.69 -5.82
C PRO A 801 22.42 15.31 -6.30
N TYR A 802 21.34 14.54 -6.36
CA TYR A 802 20.01 15.08 -6.57
C TYR A 802 19.72 16.12 -5.50
N PHE A 803 19.07 17.21 -5.89
CA PHE A 803 18.56 18.22 -4.98
C PHE A 803 17.15 18.59 -5.40
N SER A 804 16.23 18.67 -4.45
CA SER A 804 14.92 19.29 -4.66
C SER A 804 14.58 20.22 -3.52
N MET A 805 13.98 21.35 -3.84
CA MET A 805 13.39 22.27 -2.86
C MET A 805 11.97 22.60 -3.25
N GLU A 806 11.09 22.65 -2.26
CA GLU A 806 9.70 23.06 -2.39
C GLU A 806 9.37 24.19 -1.40
N LEU A 807 8.61 25.19 -1.85
CA LEU A 807 7.91 26.17 -1.02
C LEU A 807 6.40 25.90 -1.08
N SER A 808 5.76 25.89 0.09
CA SER A 808 4.30 25.82 0.23
C SER A 808 3.80 27.01 1.06
N THR A 809 2.69 27.65 0.64
CA THR A 809 1.98 28.73 1.36
C THR A 809 0.50 28.40 1.54
N GLY A 810 -0.20 28.96 2.53
CA GLY A 810 -1.65 28.76 2.74
C GLY A 810 -2.10 27.32 3.02
N GLY A 811 -3.40 27.07 3.07
CA GLY A 811 -3.97 25.74 3.34
C GLY A 811 -4.26 25.48 4.83
N GLN A 812 -4.15 24.24 5.29
CA GLN A 812 -4.41 23.86 6.69
C GLN A 812 -3.23 23.11 7.31
N TYR A 813 -2.67 23.62 8.39
CA TYR A 813 -1.52 23.03 9.09
C TYR A 813 -1.83 22.74 10.55
N LYS A 814 -1.12 21.77 11.13
CA LYS A 814 -1.23 21.46 12.55
C LYS A 814 -0.25 22.31 13.35
N VAL A 815 -0.75 23.33 14.05
CA VAL A 815 0.06 24.18 14.94
C VAL A 815 -0.28 23.86 16.40
N GLN A 816 0.73 23.52 17.19
CA GLN A 816 0.60 23.19 18.62
C GLN A 816 -0.47 22.11 18.93
N GLY A 817 -0.67 21.16 18.01
CA GLY A 817 -1.63 20.08 18.20
C GLY A 817 -3.02 20.32 17.61
N GLN A 818 -3.32 21.53 17.14
CA GLN A 818 -4.60 21.91 16.53
C GLN A 818 -4.45 22.23 15.04
N PHE A 819 -5.49 21.98 14.25
CA PHE A 819 -5.50 22.35 12.84
C PHE A 819 -5.91 23.80 12.67
N GLU A 820 -5.06 24.60 12.03
CA GLU A 820 -5.28 26.01 11.73
C GLU A 820 -5.33 26.20 10.20
N LYS A 821 -6.34 26.91 9.72
CA LYS A 821 -6.53 27.23 8.31
C LYS A 821 -5.97 28.62 8.02
N PHE A 822 -5.14 28.73 6.99
CA PHE A 822 -4.54 29.97 6.49
C PHE A 822 -5.15 30.28 5.12
N ASP A 823 -6.22 31.07 5.16
CA ASP A 823 -7.01 31.48 4.00
C ASP A 823 -7.61 32.89 4.29
N PRO A 824 -7.04 33.97 3.72
CA PRO A 824 -5.98 33.96 2.71
C PRO A 824 -4.61 33.50 3.25
N PRO A 825 -3.68 33.04 2.39
CA PRO A 825 -2.29 32.78 2.76
C PRO A 825 -1.60 34.02 3.32
N SER A 826 -0.51 33.83 4.08
CA SER A 826 0.27 34.97 4.58
C SER A 826 1.02 35.72 3.49
N LEU A 827 1.27 35.10 2.34
CA LEU A 827 1.89 35.71 1.17
C LEU A 827 0.91 35.67 0.00
N THR A 828 0.79 36.79 -0.71
CA THR A 828 0.23 36.76 -2.06
C THR A 828 1.13 35.93 -2.98
N THR A 829 0.59 35.39 -4.07
CA THR A 829 1.38 34.66 -5.06
C THR A 829 2.54 35.49 -5.61
N SER A 830 2.37 36.80 -5.81
CA SER A 830 3.45 37.68 -6.28
C SER A 830 4.59 37.81 -5.25
N GLU A 831 4.26 37.97 -3.97
CA GLU A 831 5.24 38.00 -2.87
C GLU A 831 5.95 36.65 -2.72
N ALA A 832 5.19 35.55 -2.82
CA ALA A 832 5.74 34.20 -2.77
C ALA A 832 6.73 33.97 -3.93
N VAL A 833 6.41 34.40 -5.16
CA VAL A 833 7.31 34.27 -6.32
C VAL A 833 8.58 35.09 -6.12
N ALA A 834 8.47 36.30 -5.58
CA ALA A 834 9.62 37.15 -5.33
C ALA A 834 10.53 36.58 -4.23
N LEU A 835 9.95 36.04 -3.16
CA LEU A 835 10.68 35.30 -2.12
C LEU A 835 11.34 34.04 -2.69
N TRP A 836 10.63 33.29 -3.52
CA TRP A 836 11.15 32.11 -4.22
C TRP A 836 12.36 32.44 -5.07
N ASP A 837 12.31 33.52 -5.85
CA ASP A 837 13.45 33.96 -6.65
C ASP A 837 14.64 34.37 -5.78
N ALA A 838 14.39 35.12 -4.70
CA ALA A 838 15.45 35.53 -3.80
C ALA A 838 16.17 34.34 -3.12
N VAL A 839 15.45 33.25 -2.83
CA VAL A 839 16.00 32.05 -2.17
C VAL A 839 16.57 31.05 -3.19
N SER A 840 15.76 30.60 -4.15
CA SER A 840 16.12 29.51 -5.08
C SER A 840 17.35 29.81 -5.94
N ARG A 841 17.56 31.08 -6.30
CA ARG A 841 18.70 31.51 -7.12
C ARG A 841 20.03 31.53 -6.37
N THR A 842 20.00 31.33 -5.05
CA THR A 842 21.20 31.19 -4.23
C THR A 842 21.65 29.74 -4.08
N LEU A 843 20.95 28.77 -4.69
CA LEU A 843 21.36 27.37 -4.64
C LEU A 843 22.71 27.17 -5.33
N ARG A 844 23.69 26.64 -4.59
CA ARG A 844 25.01 26.25 -5.11
C ARG A 844 25.60 25.08 -4.36
N LEU A 845 26.53 24.36 -4.98
CA LEU A 845 27.34 23.37 -4.27
C LEU A 845 28.18 24.08 -3.19
N ARG A 846 28.32 23.48 -2.01
CA ARG A 846 29.18 24.06 -0.96
C ARG A 846 30.65 24.01 -1.41
N PRO A 847 31.41 25.11 -1.25
CA PRO A 847 32.86 25.05 -1.45
C PRO A 847 33.49 23.97 -0.56
N GLY A 848 34.31 23.10 -1.16
CA GLY A 848 34.90 21.96 -0.44
C GLY A 848 33.92 20.85 -0.08
N ALA A 849 32.73 20.78 -0.70
CA ALA A 849 31.74 19.75 -0.40
C ALA A 849 32.17 18.32 -0.73
N LEU A 850 33.00 18.13 -1.76
CA LEU A 850 33.27 16.83 -2.38
C LEU A 850 34.44 16.08 -1.77
#